data_AF-A0A953S7C1-F1
#
_entry.id   AF-A0A953S7C1-F1
#
_cell.length_a   1.000
_cell.length_b   1.000
_cell.length_c   1.000
_cell.angle_alpha   90.00
_cell.angle_beta   90.00
_cell.angle_gamma   90.00
#
_symmetry.space_group_name_H-M   'P 1'
#
loop_
_entity.id
_entity.type
_entity.pdbx_description
1 polymer ?
#
loop_
_entity_poly.entity_id
_entity_poly.type
_entity_poly.pdbx_seq_one_letter_code
_entity_poly.pdbx_strand_id
1 'polypeptide(L)'
;MASLACAALLLQLALTGRALPLQATLLTAIVVSSVIVALFEHWNPIGHAAFAAAIVAALTFLTYAGYVIIEAQLGPWSLVFSIFLFLLQVGTLVLLVANMFEVIDVICRTRWNCIQGPQIIPGYQPKVSLHVPIHSEPPKLVIETLNTLARLHYPNYEVVVIDNNTADENLWRPVEAHCALLGANFHFFHLMPWPGYKSGALNFALAHTASDTEIIGVIDADYVVEPNFLADLVGHFADPNIAFVQTPQDYRDQLSRGRYGKALYLAYLYFFKISMATRNEYNGIIYAGTMGLIRKSALQQVGGWSEWCITEDAELSLRLLHAGYHSVYVDQTYGRGLMPLDYAGLKKQRFRWAFGGMQILRLHVGKLLKPWSSGKLTLGQRFAYLNGGLQWLNDPMALGFTVILWIGTASLLLGRSFYSQPLAGGIILVPPLFILFALMRFIWAFRIRSNCTWRSAIDALTILLGLTWVVALACIRGLVSREGVFLRTPKQGEQPRLFDSARIVQMELLMGSTCLIGAAALLREKGSTLNSVWGITLGLLLWQAATYLAAVRTSAWSYFENRSPNLPRFLSAFSTSGYQWGRFITEARAAVLLILIAVLWGSVFYLGKEYAPPSERIELADPLNRFLPSRSVLRPSEEELAGAALVQEADAARQGDINAALRLWAPDGVIVDASDSLLPDEPSHVWQGTDQLKQRYLWEFSERHYESLRHLNLRITVHGNEAVILDDLDAIVETHGRTEHLHLPRTDKWVLRREGIDWKIERLEVNRALPTDLGITSEHILEQK
;
A
#
# COMPACT_ATOMS: atom_id res chain seq x y z
N MET A 1 -8.16 3.28 23.78
CA MET A 1 -8.41 1.99 23.08
C MET A 1 -9.90 1.69 22.99
N ALA A 2 -10.64 1.67 24.12
CA ALA A 2 -12.10 1.85 24.11
C ALA A 2 -12.52 3.12 23.34
N SER A 3 -11.68 4.15 23.34
CA SER A 3 -11.80 5.40 22.57
C SER A 3 -11.64 5.28 21.04
N LEU A 4 -10.93 4.27 20.51
CA LEU A 4 -10.78 4.06 19.05
C LEU A 4 -11.89 3.15 18.51
N ALA A 5 -12.30 2.15 19.28
CA ALA A 5 -13.52 1.39 19.02
C ALA A 5 -14.76 2.30 19.13
N CYS A 6 -14.84 3.17 20.15
CA CYS A 6 -15.83 4.24 20.21
C CYS A 6 -15.70 5.22 19.05
N ALA A 7 -14.50 5.60 18.60
CA ALA A 7 -14.37 6.49 17.44
C ALA A 7 -14.87 5.82 16.16
N ALA A 8 -14.60 4.54 15.94
CA ALA A 8 -15.15 3.79 14.81
C ALA A 8 -16.68 3.62 14.91
N LEU A 9 -17.19 3.39 16.11
CA LEU A 9 -18.62 3.26 16.41
C LEU A 9 -19.36 4.60 16.26
N LEU A 10 -18.75 5.70 16.72
CA LEU A 10 -19.25 7.08 16.60
C LEU A 10 -19.15 7.57 15.16
N LEU A 11 -18.10 7.20 14.42
CA LEU A 11 -17.98 7.45 12.99
C LEU A 11 -19.10 6.71 12.25
N GLN A 12 -19.40 5.47 12.60
CA GLN A 12 -20.47 4.70 11.97
C GLN A 12 -21.89 5.23 12.32
N LEU A 13 -22.10 5.68 13.55
CA LEU A 13 -23.30 6.41 14.00
C LEU A 13 -23.49 7.72 13.24
N ALA A 14 -22.40 8.46 13.00
CA ALA A 14 -22.41 9.67 12.18
C ALA A 14 -22.62 9.41 10.68
N LEU A 15 -22.34 8.18 10.21
CA LEU A 15 -22.32 7.83 8.78
C LEU A 15 -23.60 7.20 8.25
N THR A 16 -24.37 6.51 9.09
CA THR A 16 -25.46 5.63 8.60
C THR A 16 -26.87 6.11 8.95
N GLY A 17 -27.02 7.05 9.89
CA GLY A 17 -28.31 7.66 10.24
C GLY A 17 -29.43 6.70 10.65
N ARG A 18 -29.15 5.40 10.82
CA ARG A 18 -30.12 4.34 11.12
C ARG A 18 -29.58 3.43 12.22
N ALA A 19 -30.48 2.90 13.06
CA ALA A 19 -30.15 2.10 14.24
C ALA A 19 -29.84 0.61 13.94
N LEU A 20 -30.37 0.04 12.85
CA LEU A 20 -30.08 -1.35 12.42
C LEU A 20 -28.59 -1.64 12.11
N PRO A 21 -27.84 -0.75 11.39
CA PRO A 21 -26.41 -0.89 11.14
C PRO A 21 -25.55 -1.04 12.41
N LEU A 22 -25.95 -0.36 13.50
CA LEU A 22 -25.18 -0.34 14.75
C LEU A 22 -25.24 -1.70 15.46
N GLN A 23 -26.44 -2.31 15.54
CA GLN A 23 -26.63 -3.61 16.19
C GLN A 23 -25.86 -4.72 15.47
N ALA A 24 -25.91 -4.74 14.13
CA ALA A 24 -25.17 -5.71 13.32
C ALA A 24 -23.65 -5.55 13.47
N THR A 25 -23.17 -4.31 13.57
CA THR A 25 -21.74 -4.04 13.74
C THR A 25 -21.25 -4.36 15.15
N LEU A 26 -22.05 -4.07 16.17
CA LEU A 26 -21.78 -4.48 17.55
C LEU A 26 -21.75 -6.01 17.66
N LEU A 27 -22.72 -6.70 17.06
CA LEU A 27 -22.73 -8.16 17.02
C LEU A 27 -21.48 -8.71 16.30
N THR A 28 -21.13 -8.14 15.15
CA THR A 28 -19.91 -8.50 14.41
C THR A 28 -18.67 -8.28 15.28
N ALA A 29 -18.57 -7.15 15.97
CA ALA A 29 -17.46 -6.85 16.86
C ALA A 29 -17.37 -7.84 18.03
N ILE A 30 -18.50 -8.21 18.64
CA ILE A 30 -18.56 -9.20 19.71
C ILE A 30 -18.12 -10.58 19.20
N VAL A 31 -18.67 -11.03 18.07
CA VAL A 31 -18.32 -12.34 17.47
C VAL A 31 -16.85 -12.38 17.10
N VAL A 32 -16.36 -11.36 16.35
CA VAL A 32 -14.96 -11.28 15.91
C VAL A 32 -14.02 -11.23 17.12
N SER A 33 -14.32 -10.41 18.14
CA SER A 33 -13.50 -10.33 19.35
C SER A 33 -13.49 -11.66 20.10
N SER A 34 -14.63 -12.33 20.22
CA SER A 34 -14.73 -13.64 20.90
C SER A 34 -13.91 -14.71 20.19
N VAL A 35 -13.98 -14.76 18.85
CA VAL A 35 -13.16 -15.67 18.04
C VAL A 35 -11.67 -15.37 18.18
N ILE A 36 -11.28 -14.10 18.14
CA ILE A 36 -9.87 -13.68 18.30
C ILE A 36 -9.33 -14.05 19.67
N VAL A 37 -10.09 -13.82 20.74
CA VAL A 37 -9.70 -14.21 22.11
C VAL A 37 -9.54 -15.72 22.20
N ALA A 38 -10.46 -16.49 21.60
CA ALA A 38 -10.39 -17.95 21.60
C ALA A 38 -9.21 -18.51 20.78
N LEU A 39 -8.90 -17.90 19.62
CA LEU A 39 -7.81 -18.36 18.74
C LEU A 39 -6.43 -17.92 19.23
N PHE A 40 -6.34 -16.79 19.94
CA PHE A 40 -5.08 -16.15 20.32
C PHE A 40 -5.02 -15.87 21.83
N GLU A 41 -5.34 -16.86 22.67
CA GLU A 41 -5.33 -16.75 24.13
C GLU A 41 -3.96 -16.35 24.75
N HIS A 42 -2.89 -16.42 23.95
CA HIS A 42 -1.53 -16.02 24.30
C HIS A 42 -1.27 -14.52 24.08
N TRP A 43 -2.23 -13.73 23.61
CA TRP A 43 -2.11 -12.28 23.53
C TRP A 43 -2.66 -11.59 24.78
N ASN A 44 -2.13 -10.39 25.05
CA ASN A 44 -2.72 -9.47 26.02
C ASN A 44 -4.01 -8.85 25.46
N PRO A 45 -4.90 -8.29 26.31
CA PRO A 45 -6.15 -7.70 25.88
C PRO A 45 -5.99 -6.53 24.88
N ILE A 46 -4.85 -5.83 24.91
CA ILE A 46 -4.53 -4.76 23.96
C ILE A 46 -4.40 -5.33 22.54
N GLY A 47 -3.70 -6.45 22.39
CA GLY A 47 -3.54 -7.14 21.12
C GLY A 47 -4.87 -7.65 20.56
N HIS A 48 -5.70 -8.28 21.41
CA HIS A 48 -7.05 -8.70 21.02
C HIS A 48 -7.89 -7.54 20.52
N ALA A 49 -7.95 -6.45 21.30
CA ALA A 49 -8.76 -5.29 20.95
C ALA A 49 -8.27 -4.61 19.66
N ALA A 50 -6.96 -4.44 19.48
CA ALA A 50 -6.39 -3.84 18.29
C ALA A 50 -6.65 -4.69 17.03
N PHE A 51 -6.45 -6.00 17.13
CA PHE A 51 -6.67 -6.92 16.01
C PHE A 51 -8.15 -6.99 15.62
N ALA A 52 -9.04 -7.12 16.62
CA ALA A 52 -10.48 -7.12 16.42
C ALA A 52 -10.97 -5.82 15.80
N ALA A 53 -10.52 -4.66 16.29
CA ALA A 53 -10.92 -3.36 15.78
C ALA A 53 -10.58 -3.19 14.30
N ALA A 54 -9.38 -3.61 13.87
CA ALA A 54 -9.00 -3.50 12.46
C ALA A 54 -9.70 -4.53 11.56
N ILE A 55 -9.99 -5.75 12.03
CA ILE A 55 -10.83 -6.69 11.27
C ILE A 55 -12.25 -6.15 11.13
N VAL A 56 -12.85 -5.64 12.21
CA VAL A 56 -14.20 -5.04 12.16
C VAL A 56 -14.21 -3.82 11.24
N ALA A 57 -13.21 -2.92 11.33
CA ALA A 57 -13.10 -1.78 10.44
C ALA A 57 -12.98 -2.20 8.97
N ALA A 58 -12.15 -3.21 8.67
CA ALA A 58 -11.99 -3.76 7.33
C ALA A 58 -13.30 -4.38 6.80
N LEU A 59 -13.96 -5.23 7.60
CA LEU A 59 -15.23 -5.87 7.22
C LEU A 59 -16.34 -4.85 7.02
N THR A 60 -16.45 -3.85 7.90
CA THR A 60 -17.43 -2.76 7.76
C THR A 60 -17.19 -1.96 6.48
N PHE A 61 -15.93 -1.62 6.18
CA PHE A 61 -15.58 -0.91 4.95
C PHE A 61 -15.91 -1.74 3.70
N LEU A 62 -15.57 -3.03 3.68
CA LEU A 62 -15.88 -3.92 2.56
C LEU A 62 -17.38 -4.14 2.39
N THR A 63 -18.11 -4.29 3.49
CA THR A 63 -19.57 -4.43 3.45
C THR A 63 -20.20 -3.19 2.86
N TYR A 64 -19.75 -2.01 3.29
CA TYR A 64 -20.18 -0.74 2.72
C TYR A 64 -19.85 -0.65 1.23
N ALA A 65 -18.60 -0.91 0.85
CA ALA A 65 -18.15 -0.82 -0.54
C ALA A 65 -18.92 -1.79 -1.46
N GLY A 66 -19.19 -3.02 -0.99
CA GLY A 66 -20.00 -4.01 -1.71
C GLY A 66 -21.47 -3.62 -1.82
N TYR A 67 -22.06 -3.13 -0.72
CA TYR A 67 -23.44 -2.61 -0.71
C TYR A 67 -23.63 -1.47 -1.71
N VAL A 68 -22.68 -0.52 -1.74
CA VAL A 68 -22.67 0.60 -2.68
C VAL A 68 -22.66 0.10 -4.13
N ILE A 69 -21.82 -0.90 -4.46
CA ILE A 69 -21.79 -1.47 -5.82
C ILE A 69 -23.15 -2.09 -6.21
N ILE A 70 -23.76 -2.86 -5.30
CA ILE A 70 -25.00 -3.59 -5.57
C ILE A 70 -26.18 -2.62 -5.76
N GLU A 71 -26.29 -1.60 -4.90
CA GLU A 71 -27.42 -0.66 -4.92
C GLU A 71 -27.33 0.38 -6.03
N ALA A 72 -26.12 0.69 -6.50
CA ALA A 72 -25.90 1.74 -7.49
C ALA A 72 -26.41 1.42 -8.89
N GLN A 73 -26.81 0.17 -9.17
CA GLN A 73 -27.34 -0.28 -10.47
C GLN A 73 -26.46 0.16 -11.65
N LEU A 74 -25.15 -0.09 -11.51
CA LEU A 74 -24.13 0.37 -12.43
C LEU A 74 -24.26 -0.25 -13.81
N GLY A 75 -23.98 0.57 -14.82
CA GLY A 75 -23.77 0.17 -16.19
C GLY A 75 -22.56 -0.77 -16.28
N PRO A 76 -22.47 -1.57 -17.36
CA PRO A 76 -21.51 -2.66 -17.44
C PRO A 76 -20.06 -2.24 -17.18
N TRP A 77 -19.65 -1.07 -17.67
CA TRP A 77 -18.28 -0.58 -17.55
C TRP A 77 -17.96 -0.01 -16.15
N SER A 78 -18.87 0.78 -15.58
CA SER A 78 -18.77 1.27 -14.19
C SER A 78 -18.74 0.12 -13.19
N LEU A 79 -19.51 -0.95 -13.48
CA LEU A 79 -19.52 -2.19 -12.69
C LEU A 79 -18.17 -2.90 -12.75
N VAL A 80 -17.57 -3.09 -13.94
CA VAL A 80 -16.25 -3.72 -14.09
C VAL A 80 -15.17 -2.94 -13.33
N PHE A 81 -15.16 -1.62 -13.46
CA PHE A 81 -14.21 -0.76 -12.74
C PHE A 81 -14.40 -0.86 -11.22
N SER A 82 -15.65 -0.80 -10.75
CA SER A 82 -15.97 -0.87 -9.31
C SER A 82 -15.66 -2.25 -8.72
N ILE A 83 -15.92 -3.34 -9.44
CA ILE A 83 -15.53 -4.70 -9.03
C ILE A 83 -14.01 -4.80 -8.92
N PHE A 84 -13.26 -4.27 -9.89
CA PHE A 84 -11.81 -4.32 -9.83
C PHE A 84 -11.24 -3.50 -8.65
N LEU A 85 -11.75 -2.29 -8.43
CA LEU A 85 -11.40 -1.50 -7.24
C LEU A 85 -11.75 -2.25 -5.95
N PHE A 86 -12.92 -2.90 -5.90
CA PHE A 86 -13.33 -3.72 -4.75
C PHE A 86 -12.38 -4.91 -4.52
N LEU A 87 -11.93 -5.58 -5.56
CA LEU A 87 -10.94 -6.67 -5.45
C LEU A 87 -9.59 -6.16 -4.92
N LEU A 88 -9.13 -4.98 -5.35
CA LEU A 88 -7.94 -4.34 -4.80
C LEU A 88 -8.12 -3.98 -3.31
N GLN A 89 -9.29 -3.44 -2.95
CA GLN A 89 -9.63 -3.13 -1.55
C GLN A 89 -9.66 -4.40 -0.68
N VAL A 90 -10.31 -5.48 -1.14
CA VAL A 90 -10.31 -6.78 -0.46
C VAL A 90 -8.88 -7.29 -0.29
N GLY A 91 -8.09 -7.30 -1.37
CA GLY A 91 -6.70 -7.74 -1.34
C GLY A 91 -5.87 -6.94 -0.32
N THR A 92 -5.88 -5.62 -0.41
CA THR A 92 -5.13 -4.76 0.52
C THR A 92 -5.59 -4.89 1.97
N LEU A 93 -6.87 -5.09 2.24
CA LEU A 93 -7.36 -5.28 3.61
C LEU A 93 -6.98 -6.65 4.17
N VAL A 94 -6.99 -7.70 3.36
CA VAL A 94 -6.44 -9.02 3.74
C VAL A 94 -4.95 -8.87 4.08
N LEU A 95 -4.19 -8.14 3.27
CA LEU A 95 -2.78 -7.89 3.52
C LEU A 95 -2.54 -7.01 4.74
N LEU A 96 -3.39 -6.02 4.99
CA LEU A 96 -3.35 -5.19 6.20
C LEU A 96 -3.53 -6.07 7.44
N VAL A 97 -4.53 -6.96 7.45
CA VAL A 97 -4.79 -7.89 8.55
C VAL A 97 -3.62 -8.87 8.72
N ALA A 98 -3.08 -9.43 7.64
CA ALA A 98 -1.91 -10.31 7.66
C ALA A 98 -0.66 -9.64 8.26
N ASN A 99 -0.37 -8.41 7.83
CA ASN A 99 0.72 -7.59 8.35
C ASN A 99 0.50 -7.17 9.81
N MET A 100 -0.75 -6.90 10.19
CA MET A 100 -1.11 -6.54 11.56
C MET A 100 -0.98 -7.74 12.50
N PHE A 101 -1.43 -8.92 12.06
CA PHE A 101 -1.29 -10.16 12.80
C PHE A 101 0.16 -10.37 13.24
N GLU A 102 1.11 -10.29 12.30
CA GLU A 102 2.53 -10.54 12.58
C GLU A 102 3.09 -9.61 13.67
N VAL A 103 2.73 -8.34 13.60
CA VAL A 103 3.17 -7.32 14.57
C VAL A 103 2.54 -7.53 15.94
N ILE A 104 1.23 -7.75 15.99
CA ILE A 104 0.51 -7.99 17.24
C ILE A 104 1.00 -9.29 17.88
N ASP A 105 1.23 -10.33 17.09
CA ASP A 105 1.67 -11.63 17.57
C ASP A 105 3.04 -11.61 18.24
N VAL A 106 3.90 -10.64 17.90
CA VAL A 106 5.20 -10.46 18.56
C VAL A 106 5.11 -9.52 19.75
N ILE A 107 4.39 -8.40 19.61
CA ILE A 107 4.42 -7.32 20.63
C ILE A 107 3.44 -7.55 21.76
N CYS A 108 2.27 -8.10 21.44
CA CYS A 108 1.18 -8.28 22.39
C CYS A 108 1.15 -9.69 22.99
N ARG A 109 2.03 -10.59 22.55
CA ARG A 109 2.13 -11.95 23.08
C ARG A 109 2.70 -11.97 24.50
N THR A 110 1.99 -12.66 25.39
CA THR A 110 2.32 -12.85 26.81
C THR A 110 2.92 -14.22 27.08
N ARG A 111 2.61 -15.22 26.23
CA ARG A 111 3.10 -16.59 26.34
C ARG A 111 3.77 -17.02 25.04
N TRP A 112 5.02 -17.46 25.14
CA TRP A 112 5.82 -17.97 24.03
C TRP A 112 5.86 -19.49 24.13
N ASN A 113 5.45 -20.16 23.05
CA ASN A 113 5.38 -21.60 22.94
C ASN A 113 6.59 -22.19 22.20
N CYS A 114 7.55 -21.34 21.80
CA CYS A 114 8.80 -21.71 21.13
C CYS A 114 9.25 -23.12 21.53
N ILE A 115 9.45 -23.98 20.52
CA ILE A 115 10.10 -25.28 20.71
C ILE A 115 11.35 -25.01 21.54
N GLN A 116 11.42 -25.65 22.72
CA GLN A 116 12.32 -25.23 23.79
C GLN A 116 13.77 -25.11 23.29
N GLY A 117 14.47 -24.11 23.82
CA GLY A 117 15.89 -23.84 23.58
C GLY A 117 16.76 -25.09 23.80
N PRO A 118 18.01 -25.08 23.30
CA PRO A 118 18.82 -26.28 23.16
C PRO A 118 18.91 -27.01 24.49
N GLN A 119 18.43 -28.26 24.55
CA GLN A 119 18.92 -29.17 25.57
C GLN A 119 20.32 -29.56 25.14
N ILE A 120 21.33 -28.97 25.75
CA ILE A 120 22.71 -29.45 25.62
C ILE A 120 22.69 -30.86 26.22
N ILE A 121 22.62 -31.87 25.36
CA ILE A 121 22.73 -33.26 25.77
C ILE A 121 24.23 -33.58 25.85
N PRO A 122 24.78 -33.83 27.05
CA PRO A 122 26.19 -34.18 27.18
C PRO A 122 26.53 -35.38 26.29
N GLY A 123 27.56 -35.23 25.44
CA GLY A 123 28.02 -36.29 24.53
C GLY A 123 27.32 -36.35 23.17
N TYR A 124 26.23 -35.62 22.92
CA TYR A 124 25.64 -35.52 21.58
C TYR A 124 26.45 -34.56 20.71
N GLN A 125 27.46 -35.10 20.01
CA GLN A 125 28.36 -34.35 19.13
C GLN A 125 28.41 -34.95 17.71
N PRO A 126 27.28 -34.96 16.98
CA PRO A 126 27.23 -35.49 15.63
C PRO A 126 28.16 -34.71 14.70
N LYS A 127 28.67 -35.37 13.66
CA LYS A 127 29.53 -34.68 12.69
C LYS A 127 28.74 -33.67 11.87
N VAL A 128 29.28 -32.47 11.76
CA VAL A 128 28.71 -31.36 10.99
C VAL A 128 29.55 -31.10 9.74
N SER A 129 28.90 -30.97 8.58
CA SER A 129 29.56 -30.48 7.36
C SER A 129 29.07 -29.08 7.01
N LEU A 130 29.98 -28.12 7.00
CA LEU A 130 29.70 -26.74 6.63
C LEU A 130 29.98 -26.52 5.15
N HIS A 131 28.92 -26.30 4.37
CA HIS A 131 29.02 -26.03 2.94
C HIS A 131 29.15 -24.52 2.69
N VAL A 132 30.22 -24.13 1.99
CA VAL A 132 30.54 -22.75 1.62
C VAL A 132 30.54 -22.63 0.10
N PRO A 133 29.40 -22.33 -0.53
CA PRO A 133 29.33 -22.10 -1.97
C PRO A 133 29.91 -20.73 -2.32
N ILE A 134 30.82 -20.71 -3.31
CA ILE A 134 31.46 -19.49 -3.82
C ILE A 134 31.31 -19.44 -5.36
N HIS A 135 31.08 -18.26 -5.92
CA HIS A 135 31.16 -17.94 -7.34
C HIS A 135 31.73 -16.52 -7.57
N SER A 136 32.98 -16.45 -8.02
CA SER A 136 33.68 -15.20 -8.37
C SER A 136 33.73 -14.17 -7.24
N GLU A 137 33.81 -14.60 -5.97
CA GLU A 137 34.08 -13.73 -4.82
C GLU A 137 35.56 -13.33 -4.76
N PRO A 138 35.86 -12.17 -4.16
CA PRO A 138 37.25 -11.84 -3.88
C PRO A 138 37.88 -12.85 -2.91
N PRO A 139 39.09 -13.39 -3.20
CA PRO A 139 39.70 -14.42 -2.36
C PRO A 139 39.86 -14.00 -0.90
N LYS A 140 40.25 -12.74 -0.65
CA LYS A 140 40.43 -12.21 0.71
C LYS A 140 39.15 -12.28 1.54
N LEU A 141 37.99 -12.08 0.92
CA LEU A 141 36.70 -12.15 1.59
C LEU A 141 36.40 -13.59 2.04
N VAL A 142 36.57 -14.55 1.12
CA VAL A 142 36.35 -15.97 1.39
C VAL A 142 37.33 -16.48 2.46
N ILE A 143 38.62 -16.13 2.33
CA ILE A 143 39.67 -16.49 3.28
C ILE A 143 39.34 -16.00 4.69
N GLU A 144 38.79 -14.80 4.84
CA GLU A 144 38.34 -14.28 6.13
C GLU A 144 37.24 -15.16 6.75
N THR A 145 36.23 -15.55 5.95
CA THR A 145 35.19 -16.50 6.37
C THR A 145 35.80 -17.83 6.80
N LEU A 146 36.67 -18.44 5.98
CA LEU A 146 37.31 -19.72 6.30
C LEU A 146 38.13 -19.66 7.60
N ASN A 147 38.85 -18.56 7.83
CA ASN A 147 39.59 -18.35 9.09
C ASN A 147 38.66 -18.28 10.31
N THR A 148 37.42 -17.84 10.16
CA THR A 148 36.44 -17.84 11.27
C THR A 148 35.87 -19.22 11.51
N LEU A 149 35.62 -19.99 10.43
CA LEU A 149 35.17 -21.38 10.52
C LEU A 149 36.23 -22.27 11.17
N ALA A 150 37.52 -22.01 10.93
CA ALA A 150 38.63 -22.75 11.54
C ALA A 150 38.72 -22.57 13.08
N ARG A 151 38.02 -21.58 13.64
CA ARG A 151 38.03 -21.25 15.08
C ARG A 151 36.75 -21.65 15.80
N LEU A 152 35.90 -22.47 15.18
CA LEU A 152 34.68 -22.94 15.82
C LEU A 152 35.00 -23.81 17.05
N HIS A 153 34.26 -23.58 18.15
CA HIS A 153 34.33 -24.36 19.38
C HIS A 153 33.52 -25.65 19.25
N TYR A 154 33.83 -26.45 18.25
CA TYR A 154 33.17 -27.72 18.00
C TYR A 154 34.19 -28.69 17.40
N PRO A 155 34.40 -29.89 17.98
CA PRO A 155 35.49 -30.76 17.55
C PRO A 155 35.18 -31.58 16.30
N ASN A 156 33.90 -31.91 16.06
CA ASN A 156 33.49 -32.87 15.03
C ASN A 156 32.86 -32.19 13.81
N TYR A 157 33.66 -31.47 13.02
CA TYR A 157 33.18 -30.81 11.82
C TYR A 157 34.18 -30.83 10.65
N GLU A 158 33.64 -30.69 9.45
CA GLU A 158 34.37 -30.42 8.21
C GLU A 158 33.81 -29.17 7.54
N VAL A 159 34.59 -28.59 6.63
CA VAL A 159 34.19 -27.45 5.78
C VAL A 159 34.40 -27.86 4.34
N VAL A 160 33.32 -27.83 3.55
CA VAL A 160 33.33 -28.12 2.12
C VAL A 160 33.12 -26.81 1.36
N VAL A 161 34.17 -26.32 0.71
CA VAL A 161 34.17 -25.11 -0.12
C VAL A 161 33.94 -25.51 -1.57
N ILE A 162 32.94 -24.91 -2.22
CA ILE A 162 32.55 -25.24 -3.59
C ILE A 162 32.63 -23.97 -4.43
N ASP A 163 33.71 -23.83 -5.20
CA ASP A 163 33.80 -22.82 -6.24
C ASP A 163 33.03 -23.28 -7.47
N ASN A 164 31.98 -22.54 -7.80
CA ASN A 164 31.03 -22.91 -8.83
C ASN A 164 31.15 -21.96 -10.02
N ASN A 165 31.62 -22.43 -11.17
CA ASN A 165 31.69 -21.70 -12.44
C ASN A 165 32.57 -20.43 -12.46
N THR A 166 33.60 -20.32 -11.60
CA THR A 166 34.51 -19.16 -11.62
C THR A 166 35.61 -19.33 -12.68
N ALA A 167 35.52 -18.59 -13.78
CA ALA A 167 36.51 -18.67 -14.86
C ALA A 167 37.89 -18.10 -14.48
N ASP A 168 37.94 -17.06 -13.64
CA ASP A 168 39.17 -16.38 -13.27
C ASP A 168 39.91 -17.14 -12.16
N GLU A 169 41.03 -17.76 -12.52
CA GLU A 169 41.88 -18.50 -11.59
C GLU A 169 42.42 -17.64 -10.42
N ASN A 170 42.55 -16.32 -10.61
CA ASN A 170 42.99 -15.41 -9.55
C ASN A 170 41.96 -15.29 -8.42
N LEU A 171 40.71 -15.69 -8.66
CA LEU A 171 39.64 -15.65 -7.66
C LEU A 171 39.55 -16.94 -6.83
N TRP A 172 39.82 -18.11 -7.43
CA TRP A 172 39.59 -19.39 -6.75
C TRP A 172 40.87 -20.10 -6.29
N ARG A 173 42.00 -20.02 -7.03
CA ARG A 173 43.26 -20.67 -6.63
C ARG A 173 43.79 -20.21 -5.26
N PRO A 174 43.71 -18.91 -4.89
CA PRO A 174 44.16 -18.51 -3.56
C PRO A 174 43.27 -19.07 -2.44
N VAL A 175 41.99 -19.31 -2.71
CA VAL A 175 41.06 -19.95 -1.77
C VAL A 175 41.41 -21.42 -1.60
N GLU A 176 41.65 -22.14 -2.71
CA GLU A 176 42.11 -23.54 -2.70
C GLU A 176 43.39 -23.70 -1.87
N ALA A 177 44.41 -22.87 -2.14
CA ALA A 177 45.66 -22.88 -1.40
C ALA A 177 45.45 -22.60 0.10
N HIS A 178 44.53 -21.68 0.44
CA HIS A 178 44.21 -21.38 1.83
C HIS A 178 43.48 -22.54 2.54
N CYS A 179 42.56 -23.23 1.86
CA CYS A 179 41.94 -24.45 2.39
C CYS A 179 43.00 -25.50 2.73
N ALA A 180 43.99 -25.72 1.86
CA ALA A 180 45.08 -26.66 2.11
C ALA A 180 45.91 -26.27 3.36
N LEU A 181 46.10 -24.96 3.61
CA LEU A 181 46.79 -24.45 4.80
C LEU A 181 46.00 -24.65 6.11
N LEU A 182 44.67 -24.60 6.05
CA LEU A 182 43.81 -24.80 7.22
C LEU A 182 43.71 -26.28 7.66
N GLY A 183 44.15 -27.20 6.81
CA GLY A 183 44.33 -28.62 7.13
C GLY A 183 43.21 -29.53 6.64
N ALA A 184 43.25 -30.79 7.09
CA ALA A 184 42.47 -31.88 6.49
C ALA A 184 40.94 -31.74 6.62
N ASN A 185 40.44 -30.89 7.52
CA ASN A 185 39.00 -30.64 7.68
C ASN A 185 38.45 -29.66 6.64
N PHE A 186 39.29 -29.02 5.82
CA PHE A 186 38.89 -28.06 4.79
C PHE A 186 39.06 -28.66 3.39
N HIS A 187 37.95 -28.95 2.75
CA HIS A 187 37.90 -29.53 1.41
C HIS A 187 37.51 -28.45 0.40
N PHE A 188 38.21 -28.40 -0.72
CA PHE A 188 37.94 -27.44 -1.79
C PHE A 188 37.61 -28.19 -3.09
N PHE A 189 36.56 -27.74 -3.78
CA PHE A 189 36.15 -28.25 -5.09
C PHE A 189 35.91 -27.09 -6.04
N HIS A 190 36.53 -27.15 -7.22
CA HIS A 190 36.27 -26.23 -8.33
C HIS A 190 35.44 -26.95 -9.40
N LEU A 191 34.26 -26.40 -9.71
CA LEU A 191 33.30 -26.97 -10.66
C LEU A 191 33.15 -26.04 -11.87
N MET A 192 33.47 -26.52 -13.08
CA MET A 192 33.29 -25.72 -14.29
C MET A 192 33.16 -26.59 -15.55
N PRO A 193 32.06 -26.50 -16.33
CA PRO A 193 30.77 -25.89 -16.01
C PRO A 193 29.90 -26.80 -15.10
N TRP A 194 29.06 -26.20 -14.24
CA TRP A 194 28.14 -26.91 -13.36
C TRP A 194 26.72 -26.30 -13.36
N PRO A 195 25.66 -27.11 -13.49
CA PRO A 195 24.28 -26.63 -13.56
C PRO A 195 23.72 -26.22 -12.19
N GLY A 196 22.53 -25.63 -12.18
CA GLY A 196 21.74 -25.42 -10.95
C GLY A 196 22.21 -24.29 -10.02
N TYR A 197 23.17 -23.47 -10.43
CA TYR A 197 23.70 -22.34 -9.65
C TYR A 197 24.06 -22.76 -8.20
N LYS A 198 23.64 -22.00 -7.17
CA LYS A 198 23.93 -22.31 -5.76
C LYS A 198 23.34 -23.66 -5.35
N SER A 199 22.10 -23.97 -5.74
CA SER A 199 21.45 -25.26 -5.43
C SER A 199 22.24 -26.45 -5.97
N GLY A 200 22.70 -26.37 -7.23
CA GLY A 200 23.51 -27.41 -7.85
C GLY A 200 24.86 -27.62 -7.15
N ALA A 201 25.52 -26.53 -6.75
CA ALA A 201 26.76 -26.59 -5.95
C ALA A 201 26.53 -27.22 -4.56
N LEU A 202 25.41 -26.89 -3.91
CA LEU A 202 25.04 -27.48 -2.62
C LEU A 202 24.64 -28.97 -2.73
N ASN A 203 24.02 -29.38 -3.83
CA ASN A 203 23.77 -30.79 -4.13
C ASN A 203 25.07 -31.56 -4.37
N PHE A 204 26.04 -30.96 -5.09
CA PHE A 204 27.38 -31.53 -5.23
C PHE A 204 28.04 -31.71 -3.85
N ALA A 205 28.02 -30.68 -3.00
CA ALA A 205 28.57 -30.75 -1.65
C ALA A 205 27.91 -31.84 -0.79
N LEU A 206 26.58 -31.98 -0.86
CA LEU A 206 25.82 -33.01 -0.15
C LEU A 206 26.24 -34.44 -0.55
N ALA A 207 26.68 -34.64 -1.79
CA ALA A 207 27.19 -35.93 -2.26
C ALA A 207 28.65 -36.19 -1.85
N HIS A 208 29.42 -35.14 -1.53
CA HIS A 208 30.86 -35.22 -1.22
C HIS A 208 31.21 -34.91 0.24
N THR A 209 30.23 -34.60 1.09
CA THR A 209 30.42 -34.57 2.54
C THR A 209 30.76 -35.96 3.08
N ALA A 210 31.48 -36.03 4.21
CA ALA A 210 31.78 -37.30 4.85
C ALA A 210 30.52 -38.16 5.11
N SER A 211 30.71 -39.47 5.01
CA SER A 211 29.60 -40.44 5.13
C SER A 211 28.97 -40.43 6.53
N ASP A 212 29.76 -40.17 7.57
CA ASP A 212 29.36 -40.09 8.98
C ASP A 212 28.76 -38.73 9.38
N THR A 213 28.68 -37.76 8.46
CA THR A 213 27.99 -36.48 8.70
C THR A 213 26.49 -36.71 8.95
N GLU A 214 25.96 -36.11 10.02
CA GLU A 214 24.52 -36.11 10.32
C GLU A 214 23.87 -34.73 10.06
N ILE A 215 24.64 -33.65 10.19
CA ILE A 215 24.14 -32.27 10.10
C ILE A 215 24.90 -31.51 9.01
N ILE A 216 24.16 -30.76 8.19
CA ILE A 216 24.68 -29.88 7.14
C ILE A 216 24.46 -28.43 7.57
N GLY A 217 25.49 -27.60 7.56
CA GLY A 217 25.37 -26.15 7.68
C GLY A 217 25.64 -25.47 6.35
N VAL A 218 24.99 -24.35 6.08
CA VAL A 218 25.30 -23.50 4.91
C VAL A 218 25.79 -22.15 5.40
N ILE A 219 26.95 -21.73 4.89
CA ILE A 219 27.57 -20.45 5.23
C ILE A 219 27.91 -19.73 3.93
N ASP A 220 27.33 -18.55 3.74
CA ASP A 220 27.66 -17.68 2.63
C ASP A 220 29.11 -17.17 2.74
N ALA A 221 29.75 -16.98 1.59
CA ALA A 221 31.17 -16.69 1.42
C ALA A 221 31.68 -15.38 2.08
N ASP A 222 30.78 -14.55 2.59
CA ASP A 222 31.07 -13.22 3.16
C ASP A 222 30.80 -13.11 4.67
N TYR A 223 30.42 -14.22 5.32
CA TYR A 223 30.08 -14.26 6.74
C TYR A 223 31.31 -14.43 7.63
N VAL A 224 31.39 -13.58 8.66
CA VAL A 224 32.26 -13.80 9.82
C VAL A 224 31.45 -14.50 10.89
N VAL A 225 31.84 -15.74 11.23
CA VAL A 225 31.09 -16.64 12.13
C VAL A 225 31.67 -16.60 13.54
N GLU A 226 30.80 -16.60 14.54
CA GLU A 226 31.14 -16.64 15.96
C GLU A 226 31.57 -18.07 16.37
N PRO A 227 32.58 -18.22 17.24
CA PRO A 227 33.12 -19.54 17.62
C PRO A 227 32.08 -20.53 18.14
N ASN A 228 31.06 -20.06 18.85
CA ASN A 228 30.05 -20.91 19.48
C ASN A 228 28.92 -21.35 18.54
N PHE A 229 28.93 -20.97 17.26
CA PHE A 229 27.84 -21.25 16.31
C PHE A 229 27.38 -22.71 16.31
N LEU A 230 28.30 -23.67 16.25
CA LEU A 230 27.93 -25.09 16.28
C LEU A 230 27.66 -25.61 17.69
N ALA A 231 28.45 -25.16 18.67
CA ALA A 231 28.33 -25.58 20.07
C ALA A 231 26.93 -25.32 20.63
N ASP A 232 26.36 -24.16 20.30
CA ASP A 232 25.08 -23.74 20.85
C ASP A 232 23.88 -24.31 20.08
N LEU A 233 24.06 -24.65 18.79
CA LEU A 233 22.93 -25.00 17.92
C LEU A 233 22.77 -26.50 17.65
N VAL A 234 23.85 -27.27 17.64
CA VAL A 234 23.78 -28.69 17.27
C VAL A 234 22.92 -29.51 18.24
N GLY A 235 22.87 -29.12 19.52
CA GLY A 235 22.06 -29.79 20.55
C GLY A 235 20.56 -29.89 20.21
N HIS A 236 20.03 -28.97 19.40
CA HIS A 236 18.63 -29.04 18.94
C HIS A 236 18.32 -30.31 18.13
N PHE A 237 19.30 -30.89 17.43
CA PHE A 237 19.10 -32.10 16.63
C PHE A 237 19.02 -33.38 17.48
N ALA A 238 19.13 -33.29 18.81
CA ALA A 238 18.76 -34.40 19.67
C ALA A 238 17.29 -34.80 19.50
N ASP A 239 16.40 -33.85 19.16
CA ASP A 239 15.04 -34.16 18.74
C ASP A 239 15.06 -34.63 17.27
N PRO A 240 14.71 -35.89 16.97
CA PRO A 240 14.70 -36.42 15.61
C PRO A 240 13.69 -35.72 14.70
N ASN A 241 12.71 -35.00 15.25
CA ASN A 241 11.70 -34.27 14.48
C ASN A 241 12.20 -32.90 14.00
N ILE A 242 13.31 -32.38 14.52
CA ILE A 242 13.89 -31.12 14.03
C ILE A 242 14.65 -31.40 12.73
N ALA A 243 14.18 -30.78 11.63
CA ALA A 243 14.87 -30.82 10.34
C ALA A 243 15.86 -29.69 10.17
N PHE A 244 15.60 -28.50 10.70
CA PHE A 244 16.52 -27.37 10.56
C PHE A 244 16.41 -26.37 11.70
N VAL A 245 17.54 -25.71 11.97
CA VAL A 245 17.71 -24.63 12.92
C VAL A 245 18.21 -23.41 12.17
N GLN A 246 17.54 -22.27 12.32
CA GLN A 246 17.91 -21.02 11.65
C GLN A 246 18.25 -19.94 12.68
N THR A 247 19.30 -19.18 12.40
CA THR A 247 19.66 -17.97 13.16
C THR A 247 19.49 -16.72 12.30
N PRO A 248 19.39 -15.51 12.89
CA PRO A 248 19.33 -14.26 12.14
C PRO A 248 20.48 -14.11 11.12
N GLN A 249 20.16 -13.61 9.93
CA GLN A 249 21.17 -13.00 9.07
C GLN A 249 21.46 -11.59 9.58
N ASP A 250 22.63 -11.41 10.17
CA ASP A 250 23.11 -10.13 10.66
C ASP A 250 24.25 -9.61 9.75
N TYR A 251 24.62 -8.34 9.90
CA TYR A 251 25.49 -7.62 8.98
C TYR A 251 26.54 -6.79 9.72
N ARG A 252 27.80 -6.89 9.29
CA ARG A 252 28.94 -6.21 9.94
C ARG A 252 29.22 -4.82 9.38
N ASP A 253 28.74 -4.50 8.18
CA ASP A 253 29.02 -3.22 7.53
C ASP A 253 28.09 -2.08 8.00
N GLN A 254 27.12 -2.34 8.89
CA GLN A 254 26.15 -1.34 9.36
C GLN A 254 26.79 -0.12 10.07
N LEU A 255 27.83 -0.32 10.88
CA LEU A 255 28.46 0.74 11.67
C LEU A 255 29.45 1.56 10.83
N SER A 256 30.07 0.92 9.84
CA SER A 256 31.00 1.54 8.89
C SER A 256 30.29 2.33 7.79
N ARG A 257 28.96 2.29 7.75
CA ARG A 257 28.15 2.89 6.70
C ARG A 257 27.36 4.10 7.18
N GLY A 258 27.04 4.95 6.22
CA GLY A 258 26.31 6.20 6.42
C GLY A 258 24.82 5.98 6.67
N ARG A 259 24.02 6.97 6.28
CA ARG A 259 22.57 6.92 6.49
C ARG A 259 21.91 5.78 5.71
N TYR A 260 22.37 5.48 4.49
CA TYR A 260 21.79 4.42 3.66
C TYR A 260 22.03 3.05 4.28
N GLY A 261 23.29 2.73 4.64
CA GLY A 261 23.60 1.42 5.23
C GLY A 261 22.85 1.18 6.55
N LYS A 262 22.73 2.19 7.41
CA LYS A 262 21.93 2.08 8.65
C LYS A 262 20.45 1.86 8.38
N ALA A 263 19.87 2.60 7.42
CA ALA A 263 18.48 2.42 7.03
C ALA A 263 18.20 1.03 6.42
N LEU A 264 19.12 0.55 5.59
CA LEU A 264 19.04 -0.77 4.96
C LEU A 264 19.14 -1.90 5.99
N TYR A 265 20.11 -1.82 6.90
CA TYR A 265 20.27 -2.78 7.99
C TYR A 265 18.96 -2.91 8.79
N LEU A 266 18.39 -1.76 9.16
CA LEU A 266 17.13 -1.72 9.88
C LEU A 266 15.97 -2.33 9.07
N ALA A 267 15.88 -2.02 7.77
CA ALA A 267 14.88 -2.62 6.89
C ALA A 267 14.99 -4.16 6.82
N TYR A 268 16.19 -4.72 6.95
CA TYR A 268 16.42 -6.17 6.97
C TYR A 268 16.12 -6.80 8.34
N LEU A 269 16.46 -6.09 9.41
CA LEU A 269 16.24 -6.52 10.78
C LEU A 269 14.76 -6.81 11.09
N TYR A 270 13.83 -6.10 10.42
CA TYR A 270 12.38 -6.34 10.58
C TYR A 270 12.02 -7.82 10.37
N PHE A 271 12.55 -8.45 9.31
CA PHE A 271 12.22 -9.84 8.99
C PHE A 271 12.67 -10.82 10.09
N PHE A 272 13.88 -10.66 10.62
CA PHE A 272 14.43 -11.58 11.62
C PHE A 272 13.90 -11.32 13.04
N LYS A 273 13.64 -10.06 13.41
CA LYS A 273 13.17 -9.73 14.77
C LYS A 273 11.66 -9.80 14.95
N ILE A 274 10.89 -9.71 13.87
CA ILE A 274 9.43 -9.72 13.87
C ILE A 274 8.93 -10.94 13.10
N SER A 275 9.13 -11.01 11.78
CA SER A 275 8.52 -12.07 10.94
C SER A 275 8.95 -13.48 11.32
N MET A 276 10.24 -13.72 11.53
CA MET A 276 10.77 -15.04 11.93
C MET A 276 10.35 -15.42 13.34
N ALA A 277 10.26 -14.45 14.26
CA ALA A 277 9.79 -14.68 15.62
C ALA A 277 8.32 -15.14 15.65
N THR A 278 7.43 -14.44 14.91
CA THR A 278 6.04 -14.89 14.70
C THR A 278 6.02 -16.30 14.11
N ARG A 279 6.75 -16.53 13.02
CA ARG A 279 6.74 -17.82 12.32
C ARG A 279 7.20 -18.98 13.20
N ASN A 280 8.12 -18.75 14.12
CA ASN A 280 8.63 -19.77 15.04
C ASN A 280 7.52 -20.33 15.93
N GLU A 281 6.61 -19.48 16.39
CA GLU A 281 5.46 -19.88 17.22
C GLU A 281 4.46 -20.78 16.48
N TYR A 282 4.52 -20.79 15.14
CA TYR A 282 3.69 -21.63 14.28
C TYR A 282 4.47 -22.75 13.59
N ASN A 283 5.72 -23.01 14.01
CA ASN A 283 6.63 -23.98 13.41
C ASN A 283 6.75 -23.80 11.87
N GLY A 284 6.72 -22.54 11.42
CA GLY A 284 6.60 -22.16 10.01
C GLY A 284 7.72 -21.21 9.56
N ILE A 285 8.90 -21.34 10.15
CA ILE A 285 10.06 -20.51 9.80
C ILE A 285 10.59 -20.87 8.41
N ILE A 286 11.34 -19.93 7.85
CA ILE A 286 11.99 -20.06 6.56
C ILE A 286 13.47 -20.37 6.80
N TYR A 287 14.02 -21.38 6.13
CA TYR A 287 15.46 -21.53 6.05
C TYR A 287 15.99 -20.45 5.12
N ALA A 288 16.87 -19.58 5.61
CA ALA A 288 17.27 -18.35 4.93
C ALA A 288 18.56 -18.50 4.11
N GLY A 289 19.00 -19.73 3.83
CA GLY A 289 20.08 -19.99 2.86
C GLY A 289 21.51 -19.74 3.36
N THR A 290 21.68 -19.30 4.61
CA THR A 290 22.96 -19.18 5.33
C THR A 290 22.68 -19.14 6.84
N MET A 291 23.71 -19.33 7.66
CA MET A 291 23.62 -19.27 9.13
C MET A 291 22.54 -20.18 9.72
N GLY A 292 22.34 -21.33 9.08
CA GLY A 292 21.38 -22.34 9.49
C GLY A 292 21.93 -23.75 9.31
N LEU A 293 21.48 -24.66 10.16
CA LEU A 293 21.83 -26.07 10.18
C LEU A 293 20.63 -26.91 9.75
N ILE A 294 20.87 -28.03 9.08
CA ILE A 294 19.86 -28.93 8.51
C ILE A 294 20.27 -30.38 8.79
N ARG A 295 19.31 -31.21 9.20
CA ARG A 295 19.51 -32.66 9.32
C ARG A 295 19.73 -33.27 7.93
N LYS A 296 20.87 -33.91 7.71
CA LYS A 296 21.26 -34.52 6.43
C LYS A 296 20.24 -35.53 5.94
N SER A 297 19.75 -36.42 6.83
CA SER A 297 18.76 -37.44 6.47
C SER A 297 17.44 -36.84 6.01
N ALA A 298 16.97 -35.76 6.66
CA ALA A 298 15.77 -35.06 6.25
C ALA A 298 15.95 -34.37 4.88
N LEU A 299 17.10 -33.73 4.67
CA LEU A 299 17.47 -33.12 3.38
C LEU A 299 17.49 -34.14 2.23
N GLN A 300 18.09 -35.31 2.46
CA GLN A 300 18.12 -36.41 1.49
C GLN A 300 16.72 -36.98 1.22
N GLN A 301 15.90 -37.16 2.26
CA GLN A 301 14.53 -37.67 2.13
C GLN A 301 13.66 -36.79 1.21
N VAL A 302 13.84 -35.47 1.26
CA VAL A 302 13.08 -34.55 0.40
C VAL A 302 13.72 -34.31 -0.97
N GLY A 303 14.80 -35.02 -1.31
CA GLY A 303 15.48 -34.97 -2.61
C GLY A 303 16.52 -33.86 -2.76
N GLY A 304 17.06 -33.31 -1.67
CA GLY A 304 18.11 -32.28 -1.72
C GLY A 304 17.58 -30.87 -2.02
N TRP A 305 18.45 -30.04 -2.60
CA TRP A 305 18.16 -28.65 -2.96
C TRP A 305 17.47 -28.56 -4.32
N SER A 306 16.42 -27.74 -4.41
CA SER A 306 15.70 -27.51 -5.66
C SER A 306 16.49 -26.60 -6.58
N GLU A 307 16.87 -27.10 -7.77
CA GLU A 307 17.61 -26.32 -8.77
C GLU A 307 16.72 -25.42 -9.64
N TRP A 308 15.41 -25.67 -9.65
CA TRP A 308 14.44 -24.89 -10.43
C TRP A 308 14.02 -23.58 -9.74
N CYS A 309 14.17 -23.49 -8.42
CA CYS A 309 13.72 -22.36 -7.62
C CYS A 309 14.90 -21.43 -7.32
N ILE A 310 14.72 -20.12 -7.53
CA ILE A 310 15.76 -19.12 -7.25
C ILE A 310 15.93 -18.80 -5.75
N THR A 311 14.94 -19.18 -4.95
CA THR A 311 14.94 -19.16 -3.48
C THR A 311 14.80 -20.60 -3.02
N GLU A 312 15.82 -21.41 -3.33
CA GLU A 312 15.90 -22.84 -3.04
C GLU A 312 15.81 -23.14 -1.55
N ASP A 313 16.27 -22.19 -0.73
CA ASP A 313 16.33 -22.22 0.72
C ASP A 313 14.93 -22.19 1.34
N ALA A 314 14.12 -21.19 0.99
CA ALA A 314 12.75 -21.04 1.46
C ALA A 314 11.83 -22.14 0.91
N GLU A 315 12.12 -22.64 -0.30
CA GLU A 315 11.41 -23.77 -0.89
C GLU A 315 11.73 -25.07 -0.14
N LEU A 316 13.00 -25.32 0.18
CA LEU A 316 13.44 -26.47 0.96
C LEU A 316 12.76 -26.53 2.32
N SER A 317 12.70 -25.41 3.04
CA SER A 317 12.02 -25.38 4.35
C SER A 317 10.56 -25.80 4.23
N LEU A 318 9.83 -25.39 3.18
CA LEU A 318 8.45 -25.84 2.98
C LEU A 318 8.35 -27.35 2.73
N ARG A 319 9.27 -27.93 1.94
CA ARG A 319 9.29 -29.38 1.70
C ARG A 319 9.59 -30.17 2.96
N LEU A 320 10.54 -29.72 3.78
CA LEU A 320 10.87 -30.34 5.07
C LEU A 320 9.66 -30.33 6.00
N LEU A 321 8.98 -29.20 6.15
CA LEU A 321 7.75 -29.11 6.96
C LEU A 321 6.63 -29.98 6.37
N HIS A 322 6.49 -30.04 5.05
CA HIS A 322 5.50 -30.89 4.39
C HIS A 322 5.76 -32.40 4.60
N ALA A 323 7.02 -32.79 4.79
CA ALA A 323 7.41 -34.14 5.18
C ALA A 323 7.11 -34.46 6.67
N GLY A 324 6.67 -33.46 7.45
CA GLY A 324 6.26 -33.59 8.85
C GLY A 324 7.34 -33.21 9.86
N TYR A 325 8.44 -32.61 9.41
CA TYR A 325 9.47 -32.13 10.32
C TYR A 325 9.11 -30.79 10.95
N HIS A 326 9.86 -30.47 11.99
CA HIS A 326 9.81 -29.21 12.72
C HIS A 326 11.05 -28.36 12.45
N SER A 327 10.94 -27.09 12.80
CA SER A 327 11.90 -26.05 12.57
C SER A 327 12.09 -25.22 13.83
N VAL A 328 13.32 -24.75 14.07
CA VAL A 328 13.66 -23.94 15.24
C VAL A 328 14.33 -22.65 14.79
N TYR A 329 13.85 -21.52 15.32
CA TYR A 329 14.52 -20.23 15.20
C TYR A 329 15.17 -19.83 16.51
N VAL A 330 16.47 -19.53 16.46
CA VAL A 330 17.23 -19.02 17.60
C VAL A 330 17.50 -17.53 17.34
N ASP A 331 16.86 -16.63 18.10
CA ASP A 331 16.96 -15.16 17.93
C ASP A 331 18.30 -14.58 18.47
N GLN A 332 19.41 -15.27 18.18
CA GLN A 332 20.77 -14.87 18.52
C GLN A 332 21.64 -14.84 17.27
N THR A 333 22.37 -13.75 17.07
CA THR A 333 23.32 -13.63 15.97
C THR A 333 24.54 -14.49 16.24
N TYR A 334 24.88 -15.36 15.29
CA TYR A 334 26.14 -16.13 15.29
C TYR A 334 27.04 -15.81 14.10
N GLY A 335 26.62 -14.93 13.19
CA GLY A 335 27.42 -14.60 12.04
C GLY A 335 26.98 -13.31 11.37
N ARG A 336 27.93 -12.58 10.81
CA ARG A 336 27.70 -11.26 10.22
C ARG A 336 28.26 -11.21 8.80
N GLY A 337 27.37 -11.08 7.82
CA GLY A 337 27.68 -10.95 6.39
C GLY A 337 27.76 -9.51 5.92
N LEU A 338 27.75 -9.30 4.60
CA LEU A 338 27.75 -7.97 3.98
C LEU A 338 26.41 -7.65 3.30
N MET A 339 25.88 -6.46 3.59
CA MET A 339 24.70 -5.94 2.88
C MET A 339 25.04 -5.60 1.41
N PRO A 340 24.02 -5.49 0.53
CA PRO A 340 24.23 -4.94 -0.80
C PRO A 340 25.00 -3.60 -0.78
N LEU A 341 26.04 -3.51 -1.60
CA LEU A 341 26.92 -2.34 -1.65
C LEU A 341 26.21 -1.09 -2.16
N ASP A 342 25.27 -1.25 -3.09
CA ASP A 342 24.54 -0.15 -3.67
C ASP A 342 23.05 -0.46 -3.83
N TYR A 343 22.29 0.56 -4.21
CA TYR A 343 20.87 0.43 -4.40
C TYR A 343 20.51 -0.50 -5.59
N ALA A 344 21.36 -0.58 -6.63
CA ALA A 344 21.16 -1.50 -7.74
C ALA A 344 21.24 -2.96 -7.28
N GLY A 345 22.23 -3.30 -6.46
CA GLY A 345 22.40 -4.60 -5.83
C GLY A 345 21.23 -4.95 -4.92
N LEU A 346 20.71 -3.96 -4.17
CA LEU A 346 19.51 -4.13 -3.35
C LEU A 346 18.28 -4.50 -4.21
N LYS A 347 18.03 -3.76 -5.30
CA LYS A 347 16.92 -4.06 -6.23
C LYS A 347 17.03 -5.46 -6.84
N LYS A 348 18.23 -5.89 -7.24
CA LYS A 348 18.48 -7.26 -7.75
C LYS A 348 18.16 -8.31 -6.70
N GLN A 349 18.64 -8.14 -5.47
CA GLN A 349 18.40 -9.10 -4.39
C GLN A 349 16.90 -9.20 -4.08
N ARG A 350 16.23 -8.06 -3.93
CA ARG A 350 14.79 -8.00 -3.61
C ARG A 350 13.92 -8.54 -4.75
N PHE A 351 14.31 -8.31 -6.01
CA PHE A 351 13.65 -8.93 -7.15
C PHE A 351 13.71 -10.47 -7.06
N ARG A 352 14.88 -11.06 -6.80
CA ARG A 352 15.02 -12.53 -6.69
C ARG A 352 14.15 -13.11 -5.57
N TRP A 353 14.14 -12.47 -4.40
CA TRP A 353 13.34 -12.93 -3.26
C TRP A 353 11.84 -12.88 -3.53
N ALA A 354 11.34 -11.76 -4.07
CA ALA A 354 9.93 -11.61 -4.40
C ALA A 354 9.49 -12.56 -5.53
N PHE A 355 10.32 -12.72 -6.56
CA PHE A 355 10.08 -13.63 -7.66
C PHE A 355 10.01 -15.09 -7.17
N GLY A 356 11.02 -15.54 -6.40
CA GLY A 356 11.06 -16.89 -5.83
C GLY A 356 9.91 -17.14 -4.84
N GLY A 357 9.58 -16.16 -4.00
CA GLY A 357 8.41 -16.22 -3.11
C GLY A 357 7.10 -16.46 -3.87
N MET A 358 6.90 -15.78 -5.00
CA MET A 358 5.73 -16.03 -5.85
C MET A 358 5.77 -17.37 -6.59
N GLN A 359 6.94 -17.86 -6.98
CA GLN A 359 7.07 -19.21 -7.53
C GLN A 359 6.68 -20.27 -6.50
N ILE A 360 7.18 -20.16 -5.26
CA ILE A 360 6.83 -21.05 -4.15
C ILE A 360 5.32 -21.01 -3.91
N LEU A 361 4.73 -19.81 -3.80
CA LEU A 361 3.30 -19.67 -3.60
C LEU A 361 2.52 -20.35 -4.74
N ARG A 362 2.81 -20.02 -6.00
CA ARG A 362 2.12 -20.56 -7.17
C ARG A 362 2.20 -22.09 -7.25
N LEU A 363 3.37 -22.67 -6.99
CA LEU A 363 3.60 -24.11 -7.16
C LEU A 363 3.16 -24.93 -5.95
N HIS A 364 3.13 -24.32 -4.75
CA HIS A 364 2.75 -25.01 -3.52
C HIS A 364 1.39 -24.57 -2.96
N VAL A 365 0.66 -23.64 -3.60
CA VAL A 365 -0.67 -23.16 -3.13
C VAL A 365 -1.65 -24.32 -2.91
N GLY A 366 -1.60 -25.36 -3.75
CA GLY A 366 -2.43 -26.55 -3.58
C GLY A 366 -2.14 -27.30 -2.27
N LYS A 367 -0.87 -27.37 -1.85
CA LYS A 367 -0.45 -27.98 -0.57
C LYS A 367 -0.82 -27.09 0.63
N LEU A 368 -0.82 -25.77 0.43
CA LEU A 368 -1.13 -24.81 1.48
C LEU A 368 -2.65 -24.70 1.74
N LEU A 369 -3.47 -24.66 0.69
CA LEU A 369 -4.92 -24.41 0.81
C LEU A 369 -5.78 -25.67 0.94
N LYS A 370 -5.38 -26.81 0.37
CA LYS A 370 -6.23 -28.01 0.38
C LYS A 370 -6.03 -28.80 1.68
N PRO A 371 -7.05 -28.96 2.55
CA PRO A 371 -6.89 -29.66 3.83
C PRO A 371 -6.40 -31.10 3.64
N TRP A 372 -6.91 -31.78 2.62
CA TRP A 372 -6.63 -33.16 2.19
C TRP A 372 -5.43 -33.32 1.24
N SER A 373 -4.55 -32.31 1.14
CA SER A 373 -3.27 -32.53 0.43
C SER A 373 -2.48 -33.65 1.13
N SER A 374 -1.77 -34.49 0.37
CA SER A 374 -1.06 -35.69 0.85
C SER A 374 0.18 -35.42 1.73
N GLY A 375 0.21 -34.30 2.46
CA GLY A 375 1.32 -33.85 3.29
C GLY A 375 0.97 -33.71 4.77
N LYS A 376 2.00 -33.54 5.59
CA LYS A 376 1.87 -33.43 7.06
C LYS A 376 1.89 -31.99 7.57
N LEU A 377 1.63 -31.01 6.70
CA LEU A 377 1.62 -29.59 7.09
C LEU A 377 0.51 -29.30 8.11
N THR A 378 0.89 -28.76 9.26
CA THR A 378 -0.04 -28.27 10.27
C THR A 378 -0.75 -26.99 9.81
N LEU A 379 -1.86 -26.64 10.46
CA LEU A 379 -2.56 -25.38 10.16
C LEU A 379 -1.68 -24.15 10.40
N GLY A 380 -0.86 -24.17 11.46
CA GLY A 380 0.09 -23.10 11.76
C GLY A 380 1.15 -22.93 10.67
N GLN A 381 1.71 -24.04 10.18
CA GLN A 381 2.68 -24.03 9.08
C GLN A 381 2.09 -23.48 7.78
N ARG A 382 0.88 -23.93 7.41
CA ARG A 382 0.16 -23.44 6.24
C ARG A 382 -0.08 -21.94 6.36
N PHE A 383 -0.58 -21.50 7.51
CA PHE A 383 -0.83 -20.10 7.78
C PHE A 383 0.46 -19.26 7.71
N ALA A 384 1.56 -19.69 8.31
CA ALA A 384 2.84 -18.97 8.28
C ALA A 384 3.37 -18.76 6.85
N TYR A 385 3.32 -19.79 6.00
CA TYR A 385 3.76 -19.71 4.60
C TYR A 385 2.80 -18.89 3.74
N LEU A 386 1.48 -19.04 3.93
CA LEU A 386 0.49 -18.22 3.23
C LEU A 386 0.62 -16.75 3.63
N ASN A 387 0.71 -16.45 4.93
CA ASN A 387 0.79 -15.10 5.45
C ASN A 387 1.99 -14.33 4.87
N GLY A 388 3.21 -14.86 5.01
CA GLY A 388 4.35 -14.16 4.45
C GLY A 388 4.52 -14.30 2.93
N GLY A 389 3.91 -15.32 2.30
CA GLY A 389 3.79 -15.37 0.85
C GLY A 389 2.92 -14.23 0.32
N LEU A 390 1.73 -14.04 0.92
CA LEU A 390 0.78 -12.98 0.55
C LEU A 390 1.37 -11.58 0.75
N GLN A 391 2.22 -11.36 1.75
CA GLN A 391 2.84 -10.04 1.98
C GLN A 391 3.63 -9.49 0.80
N TRP A 392 4.17 -10.33 -0.08
CA TRP A 392 4.78 -9.90 -1.33
C TRP A 392 3.80 -9.20 -2.29
N LEU A 393 2.48 -9.42 -2.12
CA LEU A 393 1.43 -8.80 -2.92
C LEU A 393 1.11 -7.35 -2.51
N ASN A 394 1.71 -6.81 -1.43
CA ASN A 394 1.53 -5.40 -1.04
C ASN A 394 1.90 -4.45 -2.18
N ASP A 395 3.04 -4.68 -2.82
CA ASP A 395 3.55 -3.80 -3.88
C ASP A 395 2.77 -3.94 -5.21
N PRO A 396 2.37 -5.15 -5.67
CA PRO A 396 1.38 -5.31 -6.74
C PRO A 396 0.05 -4.59 -6.48
N MET A 397 -0.46 -4.61 -5.24
CA MET A 397 -1.68 -3.86 -4.90
C MET A 397 -1.44 -2.35 -5.00
N ALA A 398 -0.31 -1.84 -4.51
CA ALA A 398 0.05 -0.43 -4.62
C ALA A 398 0.13 0.04 -6.09
N LEU A 399 0.68 -0.81 -6.97
CA LEU A 399 0.69 -0.58 -8.41
C LEU A 399 -0.74 -0.55 -8.99
N GLY A 400 -1.60 -1.50 -8.61
CA GLY A 400 -3.02 -1.51 -9.00
C GLY A 400 -3.75 -0.22 -8.61
N PHE A 401 -3.57 0.24 -7.37
CA PHE A 401 -4.12 1.52 -6.91
C PHE A 401 -3.54 2.72 -7.66
N THR A 402 -2.27 2.68 -8.06
CA THR A 402 -1.66 3.75 -8.86
C THR A 402 -2.34 3.88 -10.23
N VAL A 403 -2.59 2.75 -10.90
CA VAL A 403 -3.30 2.72 -12.18
C VAL A 403 -4.71 3.27 -12.03
N ILE A 404 -5.43 2.86 -10.98
CA ILE A 404 -6.78 3.35 -10.69
C ILE A 404 -6.78 4.86 -10.41
N LEU A 405 -5.78 5.37 -9.68
CA LEU A 405 -5.66 6.80 -9.41
C LEU A 405 -5.37 7.61 -10.68
N TRP A 406 -4.54 7.11 -11.60
CA TRP A 406 -4.32 7.78 -12.88
C TRP A 406 -5.59 7.84 -13.72
N ILE A 407 -6.32 6.73 -13.83
CA ILE A 407 -7.59 6.67 -14.57
C ILE A 407 -8.62 7.61 -13.92
N GLY A 408 -8.76 7.56 -12.59
CA GLY A 408 -9.67 8.43 -11.85
C GLY A 408 -9.31 9.91 -11.99
N THR A 409 -8.02 10.25 -11.92
CA THR A 409 -7.54 11.64 -12.12
C THR A 409 -7.84 12.12 -13.53
N ALA A 410 -7.56 11.32 -14.56
CA ALA A 410 -7.90 11.66 -15.94
C ALA A 410 -9.42 11.84 -16.11
N SER A 411 -10.24 11.02 -15.44
CA SER A 411 -11.70 11.16 -15.41
C SER A 411 -12.13 12.51 -14.85
N LEU A 412 -11.57 12.90 -13.70
CA LEU A 412 -11.89 14.16 -13.02
C LEU A 412 -11.50 15.36 -13.89
N LEU A 413 -10.28 15.39 -14.42
CA LEU A 413 -9.77 16.50 -15.24
C LEU A 413 -10.50 16.67 -16.58
N LEU A 414 -11.10 15.60 -17.10
CA LEU A 414 -11.88 15.65 -18.35
C LEU A 414 -13.34 16.07 -18.10
N GLY A 415 -13.71 16.37 -16.85
CA GLY A 415 -15.07 16.76 -16.48
C GLY A 415 -16.11 15.66 -16.67
N ARG A 416 -15.66 14.41 -16.74
CA ARG A 416 -16.46 13.24 -17.08
C ARG A 416 -16.13 12.15 -16.08
N SER A 417 -16.84 12.13 -14.96
CA SER A 417 -16.78 11.02 -14.01
C SER A 417 -17.89 10.02 -14.29
N PHE A 418 -17.54 8.75 -14.45
CA PHE A 418 -18.50 7.65 -14.29
C PHE A 418 -18.40 7.14 -12.86
N TYR A 419 -19.47 6.53 -12.36
CA TYR A 419 -19.58 6.16 -10.96
C TYR A 419 -18.47 5.21 -10.51
N SER A 420 -17.58 5.70 -9.64
CA SER A 420 -16.70 4.89 -8.80
C SER A 420 -17.16 5.10 -7.35
N GLN A 421 -17.71 4.05 -6.71
CA GLN A 421 -18.10 3.99 -5.29
C GLN A 421 -18.08 5.35 -4.52
N PRO A 422 -19.21 6.07 -4.34
CA PRO A 422 -19.31 7.28 -3.54
C PRO A 422 -18.77 7.01 -2.15
N LEU A 423 -17.61 7.58 -1.87
CA LEU A 423 -17.11 7.68 -0.52
C LEU A 423 -17.71 8.96 0.07
N ALA A 424 -18.89 8.85 0.69
CA ALA A 424 -19.60 9.98 1.29
C ALA A 424 -19.30 10.11 2.80
N GLY A 425 -19.43 11.34 3.32
CA GLY A 425 -19.22 11.65 4.74
C GLY A 425 -17.84 11.24 5.25
N GLY A 426 -17.75 10.77 6.49
CA GLY A 426 -16.52 10.26 7.11
C GLY A 426 -15.92 8.97 6.50
N ILE A 427 -16.62 8.23 5.63
CA ILE A 427 -16.09 6.98 5.02
C ILE A 427 -14.94 7.31 4.07
N ILE A 428 -14.95 8.52 3.52
CA ILE A 428 -13.88 9.03 2.67
C ILE A 428 -12.53 9.06 3.40
N LEU A 429 -12.53 9.20 4.73
CA LEU A 429 -11.31 9.19 5.54
C LEU A 429 -10.78 7.77 5.82
N VAL A 430 -11.54 6.72 5.52
CA VAL A 430 -11.15 5.34 5.87
C VAL A 430 -9.89 4.86 5.11
N PRO A 431 -9.78 5.02 3.78
CA PRO A 431 -8.53 4.67 3.07
C PRO A 431 -7.27 5.38 3.59
N PRO A 432 -7.22 6.73 3.78
CA PRO A 432 -6.04 7.38 4.33
C PRO A 432 -5.76 6.97 5.79
N LEU A 433 -6.79 6.65 6.58
CA LEU A 433 -6.60 6.10 7.93
C LEU A 433 -5.97 4.70 7.91
N PHE A 434 -6.34 3.83 6.95
CA PHE A 434 -5.67 2.53 6.80
C PHE A 434 -4.21 2.67 6.38
N ILE A 435 -3.89 3.63 5.50
CA ILE A 435 -2.50 3.95 5.14
C ILE A 435 -1.74 4.41 6.38
N LEU A 436 -2.27 5.41 7.11
CA LEU A 436 -1.65 5.91 8.33
C LEU A 436 -1.43 4.79 9.34
N PHE A 437 -2.44 3.94 9.54
CA PHE A 437 -2.36 2.79 10.44
C PHE A 437 -1.27 1.80 10.01
N ALA A 438 -1.17 1.47 8.72
CA ALA A 438 -0.13 0.60 8.19
C ALA A 438 1.28 1.13 8.46
N LEU A 439 1.49 2.44 8.30
CA LEU A 439 2.77 3.12 8.56
C LEU A 439 3.10 3.13 10.05
N MET A 440 2.14 3.54 10.88
CA MET A 440 2.31 3.60 12.33
C MET A 440 2.58 2.22 12.92
N ARG A 441 1.90 1.18 12.44
CA ARG A 441 2.15 -0.21 12.82
C ARG A 441 3.60 -0.61 12.53
N PHE A 442 4.09 -0.35 11.31
CA PHE A 442 5.46 -0.69 10.94
C PHE A 442 6.47 0.00 11.86
N ILE A 443 6.32 1.33 12.04
CA ILE A 443 7.23 2.11 12.88
C ILE A 443 7.17 1.66 14.34
N TRP A 444 5.97 1.42 14.86
CA TRP A 444 5.77 0.97 16.24
C TRP A 444 6.45 -0.38 16.51
N ALA A 445 6.21 -1.36 15.63
CA ALA A 445 6.78 -2.69 15.78
C ALA A 445 8.30 -2.69 15.76
N PHE A 446 8.82 -1.93 14.81
CA PHE A 446 10.24 -1.84 14.59
C PHE A 446 10.97 -1.10 15.72
N ARG A 447 10.34 -0.06 16.27
CA ARG A 447 10.90 0.66 17.42
C ARG A 447 10.93 -0.18 18.70
N ILE A 448 9.88 -0.96 18.95
CA ILE A 448 9.83 -1.84 20.15
C ILE A 448 10.88 -2.94 20.07
N ARG A 449 11.05 -3.58 18.90
CA ARG A 449 11.95 -4.73 18.78
C ARG A 449 13.42 -4.35 18.53
N SER A 450 13.69 -3.17 17.97
CA SER A 450 15.05 -2.75 17.62
C SER A 450 15.55 -1.54 18.42
N ASN A 451 14.75 -1.00 19.34
CA ASN A 451 15.08 0.21 20.14
C ASN A 451 15.57 1.41 19.30
N CYS A 452 15.11 1.52 18.06
CA CYS A 452 15.56 2.55 17.13
C CYS A 452 14.80 3.88 17.29
N THR A 453 15.40 4.97 16.80
CA THR A 453 14.76 6.29 16.79
C THR A 453 13.65 6.36 15.73
N TRP A 454 12.69 7.29 15.89
CA TRP A 454 11.67 7.57 14.88
C TRP A 454 12.25 7.88 13.50
N ARG A 455 13.33 8.67 13.46
CA ARG A 455 14.01 9.03 12.21
C ARG A 455 14.58 7.80 11.51
N SER A 456 15.22 6.91 12.26
CA SER A 456 15.78 5.66 11.73
C SER A 456 14.70 4.71 11.19
N ALA A 457 13.55 4.63 11.86
CA ALA A 457 12.41 3.82 11.40
C ALA A 457 11.80 4.38 10.09
N ILE A 458 11.66 5.71 9.98
CA ILE A 458 11.22 6.37 8.75
C ILE A 458 12.23 6.16 7.61
N ASP A 459 13.53 6.21 7.91
CA ASP A 459 14.55 5.94 6.91
C ASP A 459 14.49 4.49 6.41
N ALA A 460 14.32 3.51 7.30
CA ALA A 460 14.12 2.11 6.92
C ALA A 460 12.85 1.90 6.07
N LEU A 461 11.75 2.55 6.45
CA LEU A 461 10.51 2.56 5.66
C LEU A 461 10.73 3.19 4.28
N THR A 462 11.53 4.25 4.18
CA THR A 462 11.88 4.88 2.89
C THR A 462 12.61 3.90 1.97
N ILE A 463 13.53 3.08 2.50
CA ILE A 463 14.19 2.01 1.73
C ILE A 463 13.16 1.01 1.19
N LEU A 464 12.22 0.56 2.04
CA LEU A 464 11.20 -0.41 1.66
C LEU A 464 10.23 0.14 0.60
N LEU A 465 9.72 1.37 0.78
CA LEU A 465 8.86 2.03 -0.21
C LEU A 465 9.56 2.26 -1.54
N GLY A 466 10.87 2.55 -1.51
CA GLY A 466 11.65 2.68 -2.73
C GLY A 466 11.71 1.37 -3.55
N LEU A 467 11.44 0.22 -2.95
CA LEU A 467 11.46 -1.07 -3.63
C LEU A 467 10.11 -1.46 -4.26
N THR A 468 9.06 -0.65 -4.10
CA THR A 468 7.70 -1.01 -4.51
C THR A 468 7.60 -1.40 -5.98
N TRP A 469 8.16 -0.61 -6.90
CA TRP A 469 8.12 -0.97 -8.32
C TRP A 469 8.81 -2.30 -8.63
N VAL A 470 10.04 -2.49 -8.11
CA VAL A 470 10.82 -3.71 -8.41
C VAL A 470 10.17 -4.95 -7.82
N VAL A 471 9.59 -4.87 -6.62
CA VAL A 471 8.89 -5.99 -5.99
C VAL A 471 7.58 -6.27 -6.72
N ALA A 472 6.79 -5.26 -7.09
CA ALA A 472 5.58 -5.44 -7.88
C ALA A 472 5.87 -6.18 -9.20
N LEU A 473 6.90 -5.76 -9.92
CA LEU A 473 7.34 -6.40 -11.16
C LEU A 473 7.79 -7.85 -10.92
N ALA A 474 8.57 -8.10 -9.88
CA ALA A 474 9.03 -9.44 -9.52
C ALA A 474 7.87 -10.38 -9.22
N CYS A 475 6.86 -9.90 -8.49
CA CYS A 475 5.68 -10.69 -8.14
C CYS A 475 4.85 -11.06 -9.37
N ILE A 476 4.54 -10.07 -10.23
CA ILE A 476 3.81 -10.31 -11.49
C ILE A 476 4.56 -11.33 -12.35
N ARG A 477 5.89 -11.18 -12.46
CA ARG A 477 6.71 -12.14 -13.23
C ARG A 477 6.76 -13.52 -12.59
N GLY A 478 6.88 -13.65 -11.27
CA GLY A 478 6.93 -14.95 -10.58
C GLY A 478 5.61 -15.73 -10.66
N LEU A 479 4.48 -15.02 -10.75
CA LEU A 479 3.16 -15.64 -10.96
C LEU A 479 2.95 -16.18 -12.38
N VAL A 480 3.64 -15.63 -13.39
CA VAL A 480 3.43 -16.01 -14.80
C VAL A 480 4.60 -16.84 -15.36
N SER A 481 5.82 -16.52 -14.99
CA SER A 481 7.04 -17.08 -15.57
C SER A 481 7.43 -18.39 -14.89
N ARG A 482 7.85 -19.37 -15.68
CA ARG A 482 8.35 -20.67 -15.18
C ARG A 482 9.81 -20.58 -14.71
N GLU A 483 10.63 -19.83 -15.44
CA GLU A 483 12.06 -19.69 -15.19
C GLU A 483 12.38 -18.26 -14.74
N GLY A 484 13.18 -18.15 -13.67
CA GLY A 484 13.78 -16.89 -13.24
C GLY A 484 15.21 -16.80 -13.76
N VAL A 485 15.59 -15.65 -14.32
CA VAL A 485 17.00 -15.39 -14.61
C VAL A 485 17.71 -15.05 -13.29
N PHE A 486 18.67 -15.88 -12.87
CA PHE A 486 19.49 -15.57 -11.70
C PHE A 486 20.42 -14.40 -12.01
N LEU A 487 20.11 -13.24 -11.44
CA LEU A 487 20.98 -12.06 -11.51
C LEU A 487 21.78 -11.94 -10.22
N ARG A 488 23.11 -12.06 -10.33
CA ARG A 488 24.04 -11.91 -9.21
C ARG A 488 23.86 -10.55 -8.55
N THR A 489 23.83 -10.56 -7.20
CA THR A 489 24.05 -9.34 -6.41
C THR A 489 25.56 -9.11 -6.35
N PRO A 490 26.09 -8.05 -6.99
CA PRO A 490 27.53 -7.82 -6.98
C PRO A 490 28.03 -7.64 -5.54
N LYS A 491 29.07 -8.39 -5.16
CA LYS A 491 29.83 -8.18 -3.92
C LYS A 491 31.01 -7.22 -4.15
N GLN A 492 30.98 -6.57 -5.31
CA GLN A 492 31.95 -5.64 -5.86
C GLN A 492 31.17 -4.44 -6.45
N GLY A 493 31.53 -3.21 -6.13
CA GLY A 493 30.88 -1.99 -6.63
C GLY A 493 31.77 -1.23 -7.60
N GLU A 494 31.21 -0.73 -8.71
CA GLU A 494 31.79 0.41 -9.42
C GLU A 494 31.32 1.70 -8.76
N GLN A 495 32.07 2.81 -8.86
CA GLN A 495 31.51 4.10 -8.51
C GLN A 495 30.47 4.48 -9.57
N PRO A 496 29.17 4.51 -9.24
CA PRO A 496 28.17 4.86 -10.23
C PRO A 496 28.38 6.32 -10.66
N ARG A 497 28.23 6.62 -11.94
CA ARG A 497 28.10 8.02 -12.38
C ARG A 497 26.71 8.50 -11.96
N LEU A 498 26.53 9.80 -11.77
CA LEU A 498 25.24 10.39 -11.38
C LEU A 498 24.10 9.93 -12.34
N PHE A 499 24.40 9.85 -13.64
CA PHE A 499 23.48 9.37 -14.66
C PHE A 499 23.08 7.91 -14.49
N ASP A 500 23.99 7.04 -14.04
CA ASP A 500 23.69 5.63 -13.80
C ASP A 500 22.73 5.48 -12.61
N SER A 501 22.91 6.29 -11.56
CA SER A 501 21.99 6.35 -10.42
C SER A 501 20.58 6.81 -10.81
N ALA A 502 20.46 7.82 -11.68
CA ALA A 502 19.16 8.25 -12.20
C ALA A 502 18.49 7.17 -13.08
N ARG A 503 19.28 6.46 -13.90
CA ARG A 503 18.78 5.40 -14.78
C ARG A 503 18.22 4.20 -14.00
N ILE A 504 18.81 3.86 -12.86
CA ILE A 504 18.34 2.76 -11.99
C ILE A 504 16.91 3.00 -11.48
N VAL A 505 16.53 4.28 -11.31
CA VAL A 505 15.23 4.70 -10.75
C VAL A 505 14.31 5.36 -11.76
N GLN A 506 14.60 5.23 -13.06
CA GLN A 506 13.87 5.95 -14.11
C GLN A 506 12.36 5.66 -14.11
N MET A 507 11.96 4.41 -13.82
CA MET A 507 10.54 4.03 -13.80
C MET A 507 9.85 4.60 -12.57
N GLU A 508 10.49 4.52 -11.40
CA GLU A 508 9.97 5.10 -10.17
C GLU A 508 9.88 6.63 -10.27
N LEU A 509 10.86 7.27 -10.89
CA LEU A 509 10.82 8.70 -11.17
C LEU A 509 9.68 9.05 -12.13
N LEU A 510 9.49 8.28 -13.21
CA LEU A 510 8.39 8.48 -14.14
C LEU A 510 7.03 8.35 -13.43
N MET A 511 6.82 7.27 -12.68
CA MET A 511 5.56 7.01 -11.95
C MET A 511 5.31 8.05 -10.86
N GLY A 512 6.34 8.44 -10.11
CA GLY A 512 6.23 9.50 -9.12
C GLY A 512 5.90 10.85 -9.77
N SER A 513 6.53 11.15 -10.90
CA SER A 513 6.30 12.40 -11.64
C SER A 513 4.90 12.47 -12.24
N THR A 514 4.37 11.38 -12.82
CA THR A 514 3.00 11.37 -13.33
C THR A 514 1.96 11.55 -12.22
N CYS A 515 2.19 10.97 -11.03
CA CYS A 515 1.37 11.25 -9.85
C CYS A 515 1.43 12.73 -9.43
N LEU A 516 2.62 13.34 -9.43
CA LEU A 516 2.78 14.78 -9.14
C LEU A 516 2.14 15.69 -10.19
N ILE A 517 2.25 15.33 -11.48
CA ILE A 517 1.61 16.05 -12.58
C ILE A 517 0.09 15.97 -12.43
N GLY A 518 -0.46 14.79 -12.13
CA GLY A 518 -1.88 14.63 -11.84
C GLY A 518 -2.33 15.49 -10.65
N ALA A 519 -1.56 15.47 -9.55
CA ALA A 519 -1.82 16.30 -8.38
C ALA A 519 -1.79 17.80 -8.70
N ALA A 520 -0.81 18.26 -9.47
CA ALA A 520 -0.69 19.65 -9.90
C ALA A 520 -1.81 20.06 -10.86
N ALA A 521 -2.23 19.18 -11.76
CA ALA A 521 -3.38 19.41 -12.64
C ALA A 521 -4.67 19.58 -11.82
N LEU A 522 -4.90 18.71 -10.83
CA LEU A 522 -6.05 18.82 -9.93
C LEU A 522 -6.03 20.13 -9.11
N LEU A 523 -4.85 20.62 -8.75
CA LEU A 523 -4.70 21.91 -8.05
C LEU A 523 -4.92 23.11 -8.98
N ARG A 524 -4.53 23.01 -10.26
CA ARG A 524 -4.61 24.08 -11.26
C ARG A 524 -6.03 24.34 -11.77
N GLU A 525 -6.86 23.32 -11.85
CA GLU A 525 -8.25 23.44 -12.33
C GLU A 525 -9.15 24.23 -11.35
N LYS A 526 -8.64 24.66 -10.19
CA LYS A 526 -9.45 25.30 -9.14
C LYS A 526 -9.64 26.80 -9.31
N GLY A 527 -10.81 27.15 -9.83
CA GLY A 527 -11.67 28.19 -9.27
C GLY A 527 -12.80 27.55 -8.46
N SER A 528 -12.84 27.80 -7.14
CA SER A 528 -13.89 27.44 -6.17
C SER A 528 -14.04 25.97 -5.69
N THR A 529 -13.75 25.76 -4.40
CA THR A 529 -14.08 24.59 -3.51
C THR A 529 -13.31 23.27 -3.68
N LEU A 530 -12.68 22.80 -2.60
CA LEU A 530 -11.96 21.51 -2.52
C LEU A 530 -12.95 20.47 -2.01
N ASN A 531 -13.73 19.87 -2.91
CA ASN A 531 -14.65 18.81 -2.49
C ASN A 531 -13.85 17.62 -1.97
N SER A 532 -14.46 16.84 -1.07
CA SER A 532 -13.79 15.78 -0.32
C SER A 532 -13.09 14.75 -1.23
N VAL A 533 -13.62 14.49 -2.44
CA VAL A 533 -13.04 13.55 -3.41
C VAL A 533 -11.80 14.10 -4.11
N TRP A 534 -11.80 15.39 -4.48
CA TRP A 534 -10.62 16.04 -5.06
C TRP A 534 -9.46 16.06 -4.06
N GLY A 535 -9.75 16.40 -2.80
CA GLY A 535 -8.75 16.43 -1.74
C GLY A 535 -8.15 15.06 -1.44
N ILE A 536 -8.96 14.00 -1.49
CA ILE A 536 -8.47 12.64 -1.22
C ILE A 536 -7.75 12.05 -2.42
N THR A 537 -8.22 12.28 -3.64
CA THR A 537 -7.47 11.90 -4.85
C THR A 537 -6.11 12.59 -4.85
N LEU A 538 -6.06 13.88 -4.53
CA LEU A 538 -4.82 14.61 -4.35
C LEU A 538 -3.93 13.96 -3.27
N GLY A 539 -4.47 13.69 -2.07
CA GLY A 539 -3.72 13.06 -0.98
C GLY A 539 -3.17 11.67 -1.36
N LEU A 540 -3.96 10.86 -2.05
CA LEU A 540 -3.55 9.53 -2.51
C LEU A 540 -2.51 9.61 -3.64
N LEU A 541 -2.61 10.58 -4.57
CA LEU A 541 -1.58 10.85 -5.57
C LEU A 541 -0.27 11.29 -4.93
N LEU A 542 -0.31 12.17 -3.93
CA LEU A 542 0.86 12.60 -3.18
C LEU A 542 1.48 11.44 -2.41
N TRP A 543 0.67 10.55 -1.83
CA TRP A 543 1.14 9.33 -1.19
C TRP A 543 1.84 8.40 -2.18
N GLN A 544 1.23 8.12 -3.35
CA GLN A 544 1.86 7.30 -4.39
C GLN A 544 3.15 7.94 -4.92
N ALA A 545 3.14 9.26 -5.14
CA ALA A 545 4.35 9.99 -5.52
C ALA A 545 5.45 9.83 -4.46
N ALA A 546 5.13 9.98 -3.18
CA ALA A 546 6.09 9.79 -2.09
C ALA A 546 6.65 8.36 -2.05
N THR A 547 5.81 7.34 -2.26
CA THR A 547 6.24 5.93 -2.34
C THR A 547 7.26 5.72 -3.47
N TYR A 548 6.95 6.12 -4.70
CA TYR A 548 7.88 5.91 -5.82
C TYR A 548 9.13 6.81 -5.72
N LEU A 549 8.99 8.06 -5.30
CA LEU A 549 10.13 8.98 -5.14
C LEU A 549 11.05 8.60 -3.96
N ALA A 550 10.60 7.74 -3.04
CA ALA A 550 11.47 7.11 -2.05
C ALA A 550 12.62 6.32 -2.71
N ALA A 551 12.42 5.78 -3.92
CA ALA A 551 13.48 5.13 -4.69
C ALA A 551 14.56 6.12 -5.12
N VAL A 552 14.17 7.31 -5.59
CA VAL A 552 15.09 8.38 -5.99
C VAL A 552 15.92 8.83 -4.80
N ARG A 553 15.27 9.06 -3.66
CA ARG A 553 15.95 9.40 -2.40
C ARG A 553 16.91 8.31 -1.95
N THR A 554 16.50 7.05 -2.01
CA THR A 554 17.33 5.91 -1.64
C THR A 554 18.54 5.76 -2.56
N SER A 555 18.35 5.92 -3.86
CA SER A 555 19.42 5.89 -4.85
C SER A 555 20.42 7.04 -4.62
N ALA A 556 19.93 8.24 -4.30
CA ALA A 556 20.78 9.37 -3.97
C ALA A 556 21.60 9.11 -2.70
N TRP A 557 20.98 8.59 -1.64
CA TRP A 557 21.69 8.22 -0.41
C TRP A 557 22.79 7.20 -0.67
N SER A 558 22.48 6.13 -1.42
CA SER A 558 23.47 5.11 -1.79
C SER A 558 24.61 5.71 -2.61
N TYR A 559 24.32 6.60 -3.57
CA TYR A 559 25.33 7.27 -4.40
C TYR A 559 26.29 8.13 -3.58
N PHE A 560 25.77 9.01 -2.71
CA PHE A 560 26.61 9.91 -1.92
C PHE A 560 27.42 9.15 -0.86
N GLU A 561 26.85 8.10 -0.27
CA GLU A 561 27.55 7.27 0.70
C GLU A 561 28.73 6.52 0.09
N ASN A 562 28.55 5.96 -1.12
CA ASN A 562 29.60 5.23 -1.82
C ASN A 562 30.75 6.14 -2.31
N ARG A 563 30.58 7.47 -2.28
CA ARG A 563 31.64 8.46 -2.52
C ARG A 563 32.32 8.97 -1.26
N SER A 564 31.81 8.62 -0.08
CA SER A 564 32.36 9.10 1.19
C SER A 564 33.72 8.44 1.48
N PRO A 565 34.75 9.20 1.90
CA PRO A 565 36.08 8.66 2.21
C PRO A 565 36.10 7.71 3.43
N ASN A 566 34.98 7.61 4.17
CA ASN A 566 34.85 6.77 5.35
C ASN A 566 34.53 5.30 5.06
N LEU A 567 34.37 4.89 3.79
CA LEU A 567 34.14 3.49 3.46
C LEU A 567 35.44 2.69 3.68
N PRO A 568 35.42 1.59 4.47
CA PRO A 568 36.61 0.76 4.68
C PRO A 568 37.29 0.38 3.37
N ARG A 569 38.63 0.50 3.30
CA ARG A 569 39.41 0.25 2.07
C ARG A 569 39.14 -1.12 1.44
N PHE A 570 38.80 -2.14 2.24
CA PHE A 570 38.45 -3.45 1.71
C PHE A 570 37.15 -3.40 0.89
N LEU A 571 36.09 -2.71 1.33
CA LEU A 571 34.84 -2.54 0.55
C LEU A 571 35.05 -1.74 -0.74
N SER A 572 36.04 -0.85 -0.77
CA SER A 572 36.38 -0.05 -1.96
C SER A 572 37.23 -0.79 -3.00
N ALA A 573 37.87 -1.91 -2.65
CA ALA A 573 38.84 -2.63 -3.49
C ALA A 573 38.20 -3.68 -4.41
N PHE A 574 36.88 -3.76 -4.44
CA PHE A 574 36.14 -4.81 -5.12
C PHE A 574 35.27 -4.16 -6.19
N SER A 575 35.65 -4.23 -7.48
CA SER A 575 34.90 -3.64 -8.60
C SER A 575 34.57 -4.65 -9.70
N THR A 576 33.28 -4.90 -9.97
CA THR A 576 32.77 -5.26 -11.32
C THR A 576 31.23 -5.27 -11.42
N SER A 577 30.71 -4.55 -12.43
CA SER A 577 29.48 -4.76 -13.21
C SER A 577 28.07 -4.55 -12.59
N GLY A 578 27.67 -3.28 -12.48
CA GLY A 578 26.28 -2.85 -12.20
C GLY A 578 25.36 -2.72 -13.43
N TYR A 579 25.90 -2.84 -14.65
CA TYR A 579 25.28 -2.25 -15.87
C TYR A 579 24.06 -2.99 -16.47
N GLN A 580 23.71 -4.18 -16.00
CA GLN A 580 22.70 -5.03 -16.68
C GLN A 580 21.23 -4.74 -16.31
N TRP A 581 20.96 -3.89 -15.31
CA TRP A 581 19.59 -3.74 -14.79
C TRP A 581 18.65 -3.01 -15.76
N GLY A 582 19.16 -2.05 -16.53
CA GLY A 582 18.39 -1.31 -17.52
C GLY A 582 17.80 -2.18 -18.63
N ARG A 583 18.43 -3.32 -18.97
CA ARG A 583 17.92 -4.26 -19.99
C ARG A 583 16.80 -5.17 -19.49
N PHE A 584 16.77 -5.45 -18.18
CA PHE A 584 15.86 -6.43 -17.58
C PHE A 584 14.47 -5.84 -17.29
N ILE A 585 14.39 -4.57 -16.88
CA ILE A 585 13.11 -3.86 -16.78
C ILE A 585 12.50 -3.64 -18.17
N THR A 586 13.35 -3.42 -19.19
CA THR A 586 12.93 -3.27 -20.59
C THR A 586 12.63 -4.59 -21.29
N GLU A 587 12.54 -5.73 -20.59
CA GLU A 587 12.06 -6.94 -21.24
C GLU A 587 10.67 -6.66 -21.84
N ALA A 588 10.63 -6.71 -23.18
CA ALA A 588 9.49 -6.32 -23.97
C ALA A 588 8.20 -7.02 -23.51
N ARG A 589 8.28 -8.22 -22.93
CA ARG A 589 7.12 -8.97 -22.42
C ARG A 589 6.42 -8.31 -21.23
N ALA A 590 7.17 -7.77 -20.27
CA ALA A 590 6.57 -7.09 -19.12
C ALA A 590 6.06 -5.71 -19.50
N ALA A 591 6.80 -4.99 -20.36
CA ALA A 591 6.36 -3.74 -20.94
C ALA A 591 5.08 -3.94 -21.77
N VAL A 592 5.02 -4.99 -22.61
CA VAL A 592 3.83 -5.36 -23.40
C VAL A 592 2.68 -5.73 -22.48
N LEU A 593 2.88 -6.50 -21.42
CA LEU A 593 1.81 -6.80 -20.47
C LEU A 593 1.26 -5.53 -19.80
N LEU A 594 2.14 -4.62 -19.37
CA LEU A 594 1.72 -3.34 -18.78
C LEU A 594 1.05 -2.42 -19.78
N ILE A 595 1.51 -2.39 -21.04
CA ILE A 595 0.87 -1.67 -22.13
C ILE A 595 -0.49 -2.28 -22.42
N LEU A 596 -0.61 -3.61 -22.48
CA LEU A 596 -1.89 -4.30 -22.67
C LEU A 596 -2.86 -4.03 -21.53
N ILE A 597 -2.37 -4.02 -20.29
CA ILE A 597 -3.15 -3.62 -19.11
C ILE A 597 -3.58 -2.15 -19.28
N ALA A 598 -2.67 -1.24 -19.61
CA ALA A 598 -2.97 0.19 -19.80
C ALA A 598 -3.94 0.45 -20.96
N VAL A 599 -3.81 -0.28 -22.07
CA VAL A 599 -4.71 -0.21 -23.24
C VAL A 599 -6.06 -0.81 -22.90
N LEU A 600 -6.11 -1.97 -22.24
CA LEU A 600 -7.35 -2.58 -21.77
C LEU A 600 -8.08 -1.63 -20.83
N TRP A 601 -7.38 -1.06 -19.85
CA TRP A 601 -7.97 -0.10 -18.92
C TRP A 601 -8.33 1.23 -19.57
N GLY A 602 -7.51 1.73 -20.49
CA GLY A 602 -7.83 2.89 -21.31
C GLY A 602 -9.05 2.64 -22.19
N SER A 603 -9.25 1.41 -22.66
CA SER A 603 -10.43 0.99 -23.41
C SER A 603 -11.65 0.85 -22.51
N VAL A 604 -11.53 0.24 -21.34
CA VAL A 604 -12.61 0.19 -20.33
C VAL A 604 -13.02 1.59 -19.93
N PHE A 605 -12.05 2.50 -19.75
CA PHE A 605 -12.29 3.91 -19.47
C PHE A 605 -12.99 4.62 -20.64
N TYR A 606 -12.49 4.46 -21.86
CA TYR A 606 -13.08 5.06 -23.07
C TYR A 606 -14.50 4.56 -23.33
N LEU A 607 -14.71 3.25 -23.20
CA LEU A 607 -16.02 2.62 -23.39
C LEU A 607 -16.97 2.96 -22.23
N GLY A 608 -16.47 3.03 -21.00
CA GLY A 608 -17.22 3.56 -19.86
C GLY A 608 -17.67 4.99 -20.09
N LYS A 609 -16.78 5.86 -20.59
CA LYS A 609 -17.12 7.22 -21.00
C LYS A 609 -18.19 7.24 -22.10
N GLU A 610 -18.03 6.45 -23.16
CA GLU A 610 -18.90 6.53 -24.34
C GLU A 610 -20.28 5.91 -24.10
N TYR A 611 -20.34 4.82 -23.33
CA TYR A 611 -21.52 3.99 -23.17
C TYR A 611 -22.09 3.96 -21.74
N ALA A 612 -21.55 4.73 -20.78
CA ALA A 612 -22.17 4.86 -19.47
C ALA A 612 -23.59 5.44 -19.60
N PRO A 613 -24.58 4.90 -18.86
CA PRO A 613 -25.91 5.47 -18.76
C PRO A 613 -25.86 6.95 -18.37
N PRO A 614 -26.77 7.81 -18.87
CA PRO A 614 -26.82 9.22 -18.49
C PRO A 614 -26.88 9.45 -16.97
N SER A 615 -27.54 8.56 -16.23
CA SER A 615 -27.62 8.59 -14.76
C SER A 615 -26.29 8.34 -14.04
N GLU A 616 -25.28 7.80 -14.73
CA GLU A 616 -23.94 7.55 -14.19
C GLU A 616 -22.90 8.54 -14.69
N ARG A 617 -23.24 9.34 -15.69
CA ARG A 617 -22.42 10.45 -16.13
C ARG A 617 -22.59 11.56 -15.10
N ILE A 618 -21.71 11.55 -14.11
CA ILE A 618 -21.47 12.72 -13.28
C ILE A 618 -20.68 13.65 -14.21
N GLU A 619 -21.40 14.39 -15.04
CA GLU A 619 -20.88 15.62 -15.63
C GLU A 619 -20.51 16.54 -14.45
N LEU A 620 -19.58 17.48 -14.64
CA LEU A 620 -19.26 18.56 -13.68
C LEU A 620 -20.50 19.39 -13.21
N ALA A 621 -21.70 19.03 -13.66
CA ALA A 621 -22.99 19.66 -13.45
C ALA A 621 -23.80 19.05 -12.28
N ASP A 622 -23.16 18.59 -11.20
CA ASP A 622 -23.82 18.72 -9.88
C ASP A 622 -23.42 20.08 -9.30
N PRO A 623 -24.32 21.09 -9.30
CA PRO A 623 -24.03 22.42 -8.78
C PRO A 623 -23.68 22.42 -7.29
N LEU A 624 -24.02 21.34 -6.56
CA LEU A 624 -23.67 21.14 -5.16
C LEU A 624 -22.40 20.32 -4.95
N ASN A 625 -21.82 19.77 -6.03
CA ASN A 625 -20.54 19.08 -5.99
C ASN A 625 -20.53 17.87 -5.00
N ARG A 626 -21.68 17.20 -4.84
CA ARG A 626 -21.88 16.06 -3.93
C ARG A 626 -21.90 14.75 -4.72
N PHE A 627 -21.09 13.78 -4.27
CA PHE A 627 -21.26 12.39 -4.68
C PHE A 627 -22.59 11.88 -4.10
N LEU A 628 -23.51 11.40 -4.94
CA LEU A 628 -24.81 10.85 -4.51
C LEU A 628 -24.66 9.37 -4.08
N PRO A 629 -24.82 9.02 -2.78
CA PRO A 629 -24.94 7.63 -2.34
C PRO A 629 -26.32 6.97 -2.67
N SER A 630 -26.33 5.64 -2.70
CA SER A 630 -27.43 4.64 -2.84
C SER A 630 -28.91 5.06 -2.78
N ARG A 631 -29.78 4.42 -3.57
CA ARG A 631 -31.28 4.39 -3.68
C ARG A 631 -32.21 5.17 -2.71
N SER A 632 -31.86 5.43 -1.44
CA SER A 632 -32.51 6.47 -0.61
C SER A 632 -31.94 7.88 -0.84
N VAL A 633 -30.85 7.99 -1.61
CA VAL A 633 -30.10 9.20 -1.94
C VAL A 633 -29.73 9.27 -3.45
N LEU A 634 -30.25 8.34 -4.28
CA LEU A 634 -30.23 8.41 -5.75
C LEU A 634 -31.59 8.81 -6.38
N ARG A 635 -32.59 9.12 -5.55
CA ARG A 635 -33.57 10.14 -5.90
C ARG A 635 -33.29 11.26 -4.92
N PRO A 636 -32.63 12.36 -5.31
CA PRO A 636 -32.69 13.58 -4.50
C PRO A 636 -34.13 13.74 -3.99
N SER A 637 -34.28 14.05 -2.70
CA SER A 637 -35.63 14.29 -2.17
C SER A 637 -36.30 15.33 -3.05
N GLU A 638 -37.62 15.32 -3.14
CA GLU A 638 -38.30 16.37 -3.92
C GLU A 638 -37.90 17.77 -3.44
N GLU A 639 -37.50 17.90 -2.16
CA GLU A 639 -36.91 19.11 -1.60
C GLU A 639 -35.54 19.43 -2.20
N GLU A 640 -34.63 18.45 -2.31
CA GLU A 640 -33.30 18.62 -2.92
C GLU A 640 -33.39 18.91 -4.43
N LEU A 641 -34.32 18.26 -5.14
CA LEU A 641 -34.58 18.53 -6.55
C LEU A 641 -35.12 19.94 -6.78
N ALA A 642 -36.06 20.37 -5.93
CA ALA A 642 -36.59 21.72 -5.98
C ALA A 642 -35.50 22.76 -5.62
N GLY A 643 -34.68 22.50 -4.60
CA GLY A 643 -33.58 23.37 -4.19
C GLY A 643 -32.48 23.52 -5.24
N ALA A 644 -32.24 22.49 -6.07
CA ALA A 644 -31.24 22.53 -7.13
C ALA A 644 -31.55 23.60 -8.20
N ALA A 645 -32.82 23.92 -8.43
CA ALA A 645 -33.23 24.95 -9.38
C ALA A 645 -32.71 26.35 -8.97
N LEU A 646 -32.72 26.69 -7.67
CA LEU A 646 -32.19 27.98 -7.19
C LEU A 646 -30.67 28.06 -7.36
N VAL A 647 -29.94 26.97 -7.10
CA VAL A 647 -28.48 26.97 -7.29
C VAL A 647 -28.12 27.12 -8.78
N GLN A 648 -28.87 26.47 -9.67
CA GLN A 648 -28.70 26.65 -11.11
C GLN A 648 -29.08 28.06 -11.57
N GLU A 649 -30.07 28.69 -10.93
CA GLU A 649 -30.45 30.09 -11.17
C GLU A 649 -29.32 31.03 -10.75
N ALA A 650 -28.76 30.84 -9.55
CA ALA A 650 -27.62 31.62 -9.08
C ALA A 650 -26.37 31.46 -9.95
N ASP A 651 -26.11 30.25 -10.46
CA ASP A 651 -25.02 29.99 -11.39
C ASP A 651 -25.21 30.70 -12.72
N ALA A 652 -26.44 30.66 -13.25
CA ALA A 652 -26.81 31.39 -14.47
C ALA A 652 -26.66 32.91 -14.28
N ALA A 653 -27.05 33.43 -13.11
CA ALA A 653 -26.90 34.84 -12.77
C ALA A 653 -25.43 35.29 -12.65
N ARG A 654 -24.57 34.48 -12.02
CA ARG A 654 -23.11 34.76 -11.95
C ARG A 654 -22.43 34.78 -13.31
N GLN A 655 -22.92 33.95 -14.24
CA GLN A 655 -22.39 33.88 -15.61
C GLN A 655 -23.03 34.89 -16.56
N GLY A 656 -24.11 35.56 -16.15
CA GLY A 656 -24.94 36.38 -17.02
C GLY A 656 -25.64 35.58 -18.14
N ASP A 657 -25.83 34.26 -17.97
CA ASP A 657 -26.44 33.39 -18.98
C ASP A 657 -27.96 33.37 -18.83
N ILE A 658 -28.59 34.30 -19.54
CA ILE A 658 -30.06 34.48 -19.57
C ILE A 658 -30.76 33.23 -20.11
N ASN A 659 -30.15 32.51 -21.07
CA ASN A 659 -30.79 31.32 -21.64
C ASN A 659 -30.77 30.15 -20.66
N ALA A 660 -29.71 30.03 -19.84
CA ALA A 660 -29.65 29.05 -18.76
C ALA A 660 -30.70 29.35 -17.68
N ALA A 661 -30.81 30.63 -17.25
CA ALA A 661 -31.81 31.04 -16.25
C ALA A 661 -33.24 30.77 -16.74
N LEU A 662 -33.58 31.17 -17.98
CA LEU A 662 -34.92 30.97 -18.55
C LEU A 662 -35.32 29.49 -18.70
N ARG A 663 -34.37 28.57 -18.83
CA ARG A 663 -34.67 27.12 -18.86
C ARG A 663 -35.20 26.59 -17.53
N LEU A 664 -34.97 27.30 -16.43
CA LEU A 664 -35.44 26.90 -15.10
C LEU A 664 -36.89 27.34 -14.84
N TRP A 665 -37.40 28.28 -15.64
CA TRP A 665 -38.75 28.83 -15.50
C TRP A 665 -39.82 28.00 -16.22
N ALA A 666 -41.01 27.97 -15.65
CA ALA A 666 -42.21 27.49 -16.32
C ALA A 666 -42.62 28.49 -17.44
N PRO A 667 -43.29 28.04 -18.52
CA PRO A 667 -43.70 28.93 -19.62
C PRO A 667 -44.56 30.13 -19.16
N ASP A 668 -45.35 29.91 -18.11
CA ASP A 668 -46.28 30.83 -17.46
C ASP A 668 -45.71 31.48 -16.18
N GLY A 669 -44.41 31.34 -15.93
CA GLY A 669 -43.76 31.78 -14.70
C GLY A 669 -43.87 33.28 -14.42
N VAL A 670 -43.85 33.65 -13.13
CA VAL A 670 -44.08 35.01 -12.65
C VAL A 670 -43.01 35.46 -11.65
N ILE A 671 -42.39 36.62 -11.86
CA ILE A 671 -41.61 37.33 -10.82
C ILE A 671 -42.45 38.50 -10.31
N VAL A 672 -42.53 38.64 -8.99
CA VAL A 672 -43.12 39.80 -8.31
C VAL A 672 -42.02 40.47 -7.49
N ASP A 673 -41.53 41.64 -7.93
CA ASP A 673 -40.72 42.52 -7.07
C ASP A 673 -41.67 43.29 -6.16
N ALA A 674 -41.62 43.04 -4.85
CA ALA A 674 -42.21 43.96 -3.89
C ALA A 674 -41.45 45.30 -3.96
N SER A 675 -42.18 46.42 -3.99
CA SER A 675 -41.58 47.75 -4.10
C SER A 675 -40.62 48.02 -2.93
N ASP A 676 -39.50 48.70 -3.21
CA ASP A 676 -38.50 49.15 -2.21
C ASP A 676 -39.06 50.21 -1.23
N SER A 677 -40.36 50.50 -1.24
CA SER A 677 -41.00 51.56 -0.48
C SER A 677 -41.84 51.02 0.68
N LEU A 678 -41.60 51.55 1.88
CA LEU A 678 -42.46 51.43 3.07
C LEU A 678 -43.83 52.14 2.88
N LEU A 679 -44.27 52.39 1.65
CA LEU A 679 -45.50 53.13 1.30
C LEU A 679 -46.48 52.18 0.60
N PRO A 680 -47.76 52.09 1.02
CA PRO A 680 -48.71 51.04 0.57
C PRO A 680 -49.12 51.06 -0.91
N ASP A 681 -48.68 52.04 -1.71
CA ASP A 681 -49.30 52.36 -3.02
C ASP A 681 -48.30 52.41 -4.21
N GLU A 682 -47.05 51.96 -4.08
CA GLU A 682 -46.21 51.73 -5.26
C GLU A 682 -46.51 50.36 -5.90
N PRO A 683 -46.73 50.30 -7.23
CA PRO A 683 -47.10 49.04 -7.87
C PRO A 683 -45.93 48.06 -7.85
N SER A 684 -46.13 46.88 -7.25
CA SER A 684 -45.19 45.77 -7.38
C SER A 684 -44.97 45.48 -8.86
N HIS A 685 -43.72 45.41 -9.30
CA HIS A 685 -43.42 45.08 -10.68
C HIS A 685 -43.62 43.58 -10.88
N VAL A 686 -44.56 43.23 -11.76
CA VAL A 686 -44.87 41.84 -12.11
C VAL A 686 -44.37 41.56 -13.51
N TRP A 687 -43.46 40.59 -13.64
CA TRP A 687 -43.02 40.06 -14.93
C TRP A 687 -43.61 38.68 -15.12
N GLN A 688 -44.38 38.49 -16.19
CA GLN A 688 -45.08 37.23 -16.46
C GLN A 688 -44.73 36.68 -17.84
N GLY A 689 -44.43 35.39 -17.87
CA GLY A 689 -44.09 34.65 -19.08
C GLY A 689 -42.66 34.89 -19.53
N THR A 690 -42.13 33.93 -20.29
CA THR A 690 -40.73 33.86 -20.69
C THR A 690 -40.18 35.12 -21.37
N ASP A 691 -40.98 35.82 -22.18
CA ASP A 691 -40.56 37.06 -22.85
C ASP A 691 -40.33 38.22 -21.86
N GLN A 692 -41.20 38.40 -20.86
CA GLN A 692 -41.04 39.46 -19.86
C GLN A 692 -39.95 39.13 -18.85
N LEU A 693 -39.82 37.86 -18.46
CA LEU A 693 -38.73 37.38 -17.61
C LEU A 693 -37.37 37.60 -18.30
N LYS A 694 -37.29 37.36 -19.62
CA LYS A 694 -36.08 37.65 -20.40
C LYS A 694 -35.71 39.13 -20.35
N GLN A 695 -36.69 40.03 -20.44
CA GLN A 695 -36.43 41.46 -20.32
C GLN A 695 -35.96 41.85 -18.91
N ARG A 696 -36.50 41.22 -17.86
CA ARG A 696 -36.05 41.44 -16.48
C ARG A 696 -34.59 41.03 -16.28
N TYR A 697 -34.20 39.85 -16.76
CA TYR A 697 -32.81 39.37 -16.67
C TYR A 697 -31.86 40.21 -17.55
N LEU A 698 -32.29 40.63 -18.74
CA LEU A 698 -31.49 41.53 -19.60
C LEU A 698 -31.20 42.85 -18.90
N TRP A 699 -32.20 43.43 -18.23
CA TRP A 699 -32.04 44.64 -17.44
C TRP A 699 -31.18 44.41 -16.19
N GLU A 700 -31.40 43.31 -15.45
CA GLU A 700 -30.62 42.99 -14.26
C GLU A 700 -29.14 42.84 -14.56
N PHE A 701 -28.81 42.06 -15.58
CA PHE A 701 -27.42 41.77 -15.93
C PHE A 701 -26.75 42.89 -16.73
N SER A 702 -27.51 43.88 -17.24
CA SER A 702 -26.90 45.10 -17.78
C SER A 702 -26.45 46.07 -16.68
N GLU A 703 -27.13 46.04 -15.53
CA GLU A 703 -26.88 46.96 -14.41
C GLU A 703 -25.99 46.35 -13.32
N ARG A 704 -26.05 45.02 -13.14
CA ARG A 704 -25.44 44.29 -12.02
C ARG A 704 -24.56 43.14 -12.50
N HIS A 705 -23.36 43.04 -11.92
CA HIS A 705 -22.47 41.89 -12.08
C HIS A 705 -22.31 41.15 -10.76
N TYR A 706 -22.66 39.86 -10.73
CA TYR A 706 -22.59 39.04 -9.51
C TYR A 706 -21.23 38.35 -9.37
N GLU A 707 -20.36 38.85 -8.49
CA GLU A 707 -19.11 38.14 -8.13
C GLU A 707 -19.40 36.88 -7.30
N SER A 708 -20.41 36.98 -6.43
CA SER A 708 -20.94 35.83 -5.71
C SER A 708 -22.43 35.98 -5.46
N LEU A 709 -23.14 34.85 -5.48
CA LEU A 709 -24.57 34.75 -5.22
C LEU A 709 -24.79 33.39 -4.57
N ARG A 710 -25.37 33.37 -3.37
CA ARG A 710 -25.58 32.17 -2.57
C ARG A 710 -26.93 32.22 -1.88
N HIS A 711 -27.68 31.14 -2.00
CA HIS A 711 -28.86 30.90 -1.19
C HIS A 711 -28.45 30.18 0.10
N LEU A 712 -28.75 30.79 1.24
CA LEU A 712 -28.47 30.30 2.59
C LEU A 712 -29.78 29.91 3.30
N ASN A 713 -29.69 29.05 4.32
CA ASN A 713 -30.81 28.68 5.20
C ASN A 713 -32.12 28.23 4.52
N LEU A 714 -32.01 27.57 3.35
CA LEU A 714 -33.15 27.05 2.58
C LEU A 714 -34.14 26.26 3.44
N ARG A 715 -35.40 26.72 3.50
CA ARG A 715 -36.53 25.96 4.03
C ARG A 715 -37.41 25.54 2.86
N ILE A 716 -37.39 24.25 2.56
CA ILE A 716 -38.11 23.68 1.43
C ILE A 716 -39.27 22.85 1.96
N THR A 717 -40.47 23.12 1.46
CA THR A 717 -41.68 22.35 1.78
C THR A 717 -42.27 21.84 0.48
N VAL A 718 -42.40 20.52 0.33
CA VAL A 718 -42.98 19.91 -0.87
C VAL A 718 -44.35 19.31 -0.57
N HIS A 719 -45.33 19.68 -1.40
CA HIS A 719 -46.69 19.15 -1.36
C HIS A 719 -47.09 18.64 -2.76
N GLY A 720 -46.85 17.35 -3.01
CA GLY A 720 -47.22 16.71 -4.27
C GLY A 720 -46.40 17.23 -5.46
N ASN A 721 -47.03 18.06 -6.30
CA ASN A 721 -46.41 18.64 -7.51
C ASN A 721 -45.95 20.09 -7.32
N GLU A 722 -46.05 20.63 -6.10
CA GLU A 722 -45.64 22.00 -5.75
C GLU A 722 -44.56 21.96 -4.67
N ALA A 723 -43.56 22.82 -4.79
CA ALA A 723 -42.53 23.03 -3.78
C ALA A 723 -42.43 24.52 -3.46
N VAL A 724 -42.43 24.85 -2.17
CA VAL A 724 -42.24 26.22 -1.67
C VAL A 724 -40.88 26.29 -1.00
N ILE A 725 -40.06 27.23 -1.43
CA ILE A 725 -38.70 27.45 -0.92
C ILE A 725 -38.63 28.86 -0.36
N LEU A 726 -38.19 28.95 0.89
CA LEU A 726 -37.82 30.20 1.54
C LEU A 726 -36.31 30.22 1.72
N ASP A 727 -35.65 31.29 1.34
CA ASP A 727 -34.20 31.40 1.38
C ASP A 727 -33.72 32.73 1.96
N ASP A 728 -32.47 32.70 2.45
CA ASP A 728 -31.69 33.88 2.80
C ASP A 728 -30.73 34.14 1.64
N LEU A 729 -30.78 35.33 1.03
CA LEU A 729 -29.90 35.67 -0.09
C LEU A 729 -28.61 36.32 0.41
N ASP A 730 -27.45 35.83 -0.01
CA ASP A 730 -26.14 36.46 0.22
C ASP A 730 -25.42 36.66 -1.10
N ALA A 731 -25.14 37.90 -1.48
CA ALA A 731 -24.57 38.25 -2.77
C ALA A 731 -23.54 39.38 -2.68
N ILE A 732 -22.46 39.26 -3.45
CA ILE A 732 -21.53 40.36 -3.71
C ILE A 732 -21.78 40.80 -5.15
N VAL A 733 -22.26 42.03 -5.31
CA VAL A 733 -22.70 42.57 -6.60
C VAL A 733 -21.92 43.82 -6.91
N GLU A 734 -21.35 43.90 -8.10
CA GLU A 734 -20.79 45.12 -8.65
C GLU A 734 -21.87 45.83 -9.46
N THR A 735 -22.25 47.03 -9.02
CA THR A 735 -23.22 47.90 -9.68
C THR A 735 -22.53 49.23 -10.00
N HIS A 736 -22.46 49.62 -11.27
CA HIS A 736 -21.82 50.87 -11.70
C HIS A 736 -20.40 51.11 -11.14
N GLY A 737 -19.59 50.04 -11.02
CA GLY A 737 -18.20 50.12 -10.52
C GLY A 737 -18.07 50.22 -9.00
N ARG A 738 -19.14 49.99 -8.25
CA ARG A 738 -19.13 49.86 -6.78
C ARG A 738 -19.52 48.44 -6.39
N THR A 739 -18.72 47.83 -5.54
CA THR A 739 -19.01 46.52 -4.95
C THR A 739 -19.90 46.71 -3.72
N GLU A 740 -21.05 46.05 -3.71
CA GLU A 740 -22.02 46.03 -2.62
C GLU A 740 -22.17 44.60 -2.09
N HIS A 741 -22.23 44.43 -0.76
CA HIS A 741 -22.56 43.17 -0.13
C HIS A 741 -24.03 43.20 0.30
N LEU A 742 -24.82 42.32 -0.28
CA LEU A 742 -26.25 42.17 -0.02
C LEU A 742 -26.45 40.92 0.82
N HIS A 743 -27.03 41.08 2.00
CA HIS A 743 -27.48 39.98 2.86
C HIS A 743 -28.95 40.19 3.23
N LEU A 744 -29.84 39.34 2.72
CA LEU A 744 -31.28 39.45 2.87
C LEU A 744 -31.84 38.21 3.59
N PRO A 745 -32.09 38.26 4.90
CA PRO A 745 -32.58 37.12 5.66
C PRO A 745 -34.09 36.89 5.44
N ARG A 746 -34.47 35.71 4.95
CA ARG A 746 -35.84 35.17 4.80
C ARG A 746 -36.81 36.04 4.01
N THR A 747 -36.34 36.56 2.91
CA THR A 747 -37.07 37.54 2.11
C THR A 747 -37.76 36.88 0.94
N ASP A 748 -37.04 36.07 0.19
CA ASP A 748 -37.54 35.57 -1.08
C ASP A 748 -38.32 34.27 -0.91
N LYS A 749 -39.41 34.17 -1.68
CA LYS A 749 -40.27 33.00 -1.71
C LYS A 749 -40.38 32.49 -3.13
N TRP A 750 -39.91 31.28 -3.32
CA TRP A 750 -39.92 30.58 -4.59
C TRP A 750 -40.99 29.50 -4.56
N VAL A 751 -41.82 29.44 -5.59
CA VAL A 751 -42.79 28.37 -5.81
C VAL A 751 -42.39 27.67 -7.10
N LEU A 752 -42.19 26.36 -6.99
CA LEU A 752 -41.80 25.51 -8.09
C LEU A 752 -42.90 24.48 -8.36
N ARG A 753 -43.10 24.18 -9.65
CA ARG A 753 -44.04 23.18 -10.15
C ARG A 753 -43.30 22.03 -10.81
N ARG A 754 -43.76 20.81 -10.57
CA ARG A 754 -43.19 19.61 -11.18
C ARG A 754 -43.66 19.43 -12.62
N GLU A 755 -42.72 19.35 -13.55
CA GLU A 755 -42.96 19.03 -14.97
C GLU A 755 -42.15 17.78 -15.36
N GLY A 756 -42.78 16.61 -15.28
CA GLY A 756 -42.10 15.33 -15.51
C GLY A 756 -41.12 14.97 -14.39
N ILE A 757 -39.82 14.91 -14.73
CA ILE A 757 -38.75 14.65 -13.76
C ILE A 757 -38.11 15.93 -13.20
N ASP A 758 -38.42 17.09 -13.78
CA ASP A 758 -37.79 18.37 -13.44
C ASP A 758 -38.73 19.28 -12.62
N TRP A 759 -38.13 20.18 -11.85
CA TRP A 759 -38.83 21.26 -11.15
C TRP A 759 -38.62 22.58 -11.89
N LYS A 760 -39.70 23.29 -12.17
CA LYS A 760 -39.69 24.58 -12.87
C LYS A 760 -40.14 25.66 -11.92
N ILE A 761 -39.46 26.80 -11.94
CA ILE A 761 -39.84 27.98 -11.17
C ILE A 761 -41.14 28.53 -11.77
N GLU A 762 -42.20 28.49 -10.98
CA GLU A 762 -43.52 29.02 -11.35
C GLU A 762 -43.69 30.44 -10.82
N ARG A 763 -43.19 30.72 -9.62
CA ARG A 763 -43.29 32.05 -9.02
C ARG A 763 -42.08 32.39 -8.16
N LEU A 764 -41.61 33.62 -8.28
CA LEU A 764 -40.67 34.25 -7.35
C LEU A 764 -41.33 35.50 -6.78
N GLU A 765 -41.39 35.58 -5.46
CA GLU A 765 -41.73 36.81 -4.74
C GLU A 765 -40.44 37.34 -4.12
N VAL A 766 -39.92 38.44 -4.67
CA VAL A 766 -38.73 39.12 -4.16
C VAL A 766 -39.19 40.10 -3.09
N ASN A 767 -38.72 39.94 -1.85
CA ASN A 767 -39.14 40.81 -0.75
C ASN A 767 -37.97 41.69 -0.30
N ARG A 768 -37.94 42.94 -0.75
CA ARG A 768 -36.84 43.86 -0.40
C ARG A 768 -37.02 44.58 0.93
N ALA A 769 -38.04 44.24 1.71
CA ALA A 769 -38.26 44.85 3.01
C ALA A 769 -37.11 44.49 3.99
N LEU A 770 -36.38 45.51 4.47
CA LEU A 770 -35.46 45.38 5.59
C LEU A 770 -36.17 44.70 6.77
N PRO A 771 -35.54 43.73 7.47
CA PRO A 771 -36.15 43.10 8.63
C PRO A 771 -36.39 44.14 9.72
N THR A 772 -37.65 44.50 9.97
CA THR A 772 -38.09 45.37 11.07
C THR A 772 -38.02 44.69 12.45
N ASP A 773 -37.28 43.60 12.59
CA ASP A 773 -37.19 42.78 13.81
C ASP A 773 -35.84 42.90 14.51
N LEU A 774 -35.28 44.10 14.59
CA LEU A 774 -34.34 44.49 15.65
C LEU A 774 -34.61 45.97 15.95
N GLY A 775 -35.24 46.26 17.08
CA GLY A 775 -35.67 47.60 17.49
C GLY A 775 -34.57 48.65 17.52
N ILE A 776 -34.22 49.18 16.34
CA ILE A 776 -33.37 50.34 16.15
C ILE A 776 -34.23 51.37 15.42
N THR A 777 -34.60 52.41 16.16
CA THR A 777 -35.36 53.56 15.67
C THR A 777 -34.60 54.28 14.56
N SER A 778 -35.36 54.86 13.65
CA SER A 778 -34.97 55.63 12.45
C SER A 778 -34.26 56.97 12.75
N GLU A 779 -33.36 57.02 13.72
CA GLU A 779 -32.59 58.21 14.12
C GLU A 779 -31.07 58.07 13.92
N HIS A 780 -30.57 57.01 13.27
CA HIS A 780 -29.12 56.80 13.10
C HIS A 780 -28.59 56.77 11.66
N ILE A 781 -29.40 57.12 10.66
CA ILE A 781 -28.97 57.20 9.24
C ILE A 781 -29.30 58.59 8.65
N LEU A 782 -29.14 59.65 9.45
CA LEU A 782 -29.11 61.04 8.97
C LEU A 782 -27.85 61.81 9.37
N GLU A 783 -26.80 61.10 9.77
CA GLU A 783 -25.44 61.66 9.91
C GLU A 783 -24.43 60.80 9.16
N GLN A 784 -24.44 60.91 7.82
CA GLN A 784 -23.24 61.00 6.98
C GLN A 784 -23.68 61.18 5.53
N LYS A 785 -23.90 62.45 5.19
CA LYS A 785 -23.85 62.99 3.83
C LYS A 785 -22.48 63.61 3.63
#